data_AF-G0ACC6-F1
#
_entry.id   AF-G0ACC6-F1
#
_cell.length_a   1.000
_cell.length_b   1.000
_cell.length_c   1.000
_cell.angle_alpha   90.00
_cell.angle_beta   90.00
_cell.angle_gamma   90.00
#
_symmetry.space_group_name_H-M   'P 1'
#
loop_
_entity.id
_entity.type
_entity.pdbx_description
1 polymer ?
#
loop_
_entity_poly.entity_id
_entity_poly.type
_entity_poly.pdbx_seq_one_letter_code
_entity_poly.pdbx_strand_id
1 'polypeptide(L)'
;MAARVSIPHLITIRNSFWKNNFSPLIGWKNYFYGHLFLLNKMTFFVKKQIFITISTCLILGACGGEPMGNSFAEGAPAGGAPVGNTQVDGAPVGSTPAGNTPVGNTPVGNTPVGNTPVGNTPVGNTPVGNTPVGNTPVGGAPVGGTPVGGTPVGGTPVGGTPVGGTPAVRVIKHPGAPLTLSDLQTLKAYVDQGKEPWKSAYNQLANDGKAHLTYGMAGPFAKVSRAPDANLWPWRKDMVAIWNLSRMWYFTQDDRYAKKAREILIAWASTQTEFSGRESMLDLGDYALQVVGGADILRSTWPGWTEADTAIVKKYFKDVLMPASNPYGESSFGAANKGALALTALGLLAIYNDDIEALDKVVYQARTLAHIGLRNSNDIGMLGDYLRDQGHSYGQLKSLTMLAEALWSQGIDIYSDLDNRLLAAGEYFARVNELVPTVALPFGTTDAYYTSDRTGHGWNGANGGSVALTQIYGAYVLRKGLQAPFIAQRRLWMPVDGDSFMFLKDSDTTKATPPPALPIPSTTSITSGFSNADIGGAAPAGGATYADGKWIVQGAGNDIFWRTQDAFHFTYKAITGNGAIIAKVESVQNTSPAAVAGVMIRTSLEQGAPRAWMAIASRGNAEQNMQKLAVYGGSNYGTKALGIASATPSYWVKLERVGNIITGYLSPDGTNWAATDVGRIDAPVPDTIYVGLVVSSVANNTLNSSTFSNVQITGGDGGAPSVIPAAPAMLLASPGDGAVPLRWQASFGATSYTVKRAAFSGGPTTTVASGVTGSSYTDKSVINGTTYYYTVTATNAAGTSDNSPADSATPEHPMVNVATGGAANDSANNPTNARSAFDQNSGTEWFHTGVSGWLQYDLGHTERVQRYTVISANDRDPRDPKDWQFQGSTDGSTWTTLDTQSNQVFATRLKLKTYTIANPASYRYYRLNITANNGDSTFTDLAEFGLFASKP
;
A
#
# COMPACT_ATOMS: atom_id res chain seq x y z
N MET A 1 -67.05 -9.29 -32.66
CA MET A 1 -67.61 -8.16 -31.89
C MET A 1 -66.43 -7.52 -31.16
N ALA A 2 -65.99 -6.27 -31.39
CA ALA A 2 -66.67 -5.08 -31.92
C ALA A 2 -67.84 -4.61 -31.01
N ALA A 3 -67.90 -3.36 -30.52
CA ALA A 3 -67.01 -2.22 -30.77
C ALA A 3 -66.98 -1.15 -29.65
N ARG A 4 -65.95 -0.30 -29.74
CA ARG A 4 -65.85 1.14 -29.41
C ARG A 4 -66.90 1.83 -28.52
N VAL A 5 -66.38 2.61 -27.58
CA VAL A 5 -66.81 4.00 -27.30
C VAL A 5 -65.57 4.92 -27.49
N SER A 6 -65.73 6.20 -27.84
CA SER A 6 -64.64 7.11 -28.26
C SER A 6 -65.09 8.58 -28.36
N ILE A 7 -64.17 9.51 -28.68
CA ILE A 7 -64.37 10.97 -29.00
C ILE A 7 -64.43 11.83 -27.70
N PRO A 8 -64.01 13.13 -27.66
CA PRO A 8 -63.53 14.10 -28.69
C PRO A 8 -61.98 14.31 -28.71
N HIS A 9 -61.29 15.26 -29.38
CA HIS A 9 -61.49 16.33 -30.41
C HIS A 9 -60.09 16.75 -31.00
N LEU A 10 -59.81 17.73 -31.90
CA LEU A 10 -60.60 18.74 -32.65
C LEU A 10 -60.10 18.98 -34.13
N ILE A 11 -59.53 20.16 -34.48
CA ILE A 11 -59.23 20.72 -35.83
C ILE A 11 -57.81 21.38 -35.82
N THR A 12 -56.85 21.15 -36.74
CA THR A 12 -56.61 21.60 -38.16
C THR A 12 -56.24 23.11 -38.32
N ILE A 13 -55.17 23.55 -39.03
CA ILE A 13 -55.17 23.98 -40.46
C ILE A 13 -53.76 24.46 -40.98
N ARG A 14 -53.37 24.02 -42.20
CA ARG A 14 -52.58 24.63 -43.32
C ARG A 14 -51.20 25.37 -43.20
N ASN A 15 -50.29 24.94 -44.10
CA ASN A 15 -49.55 25.68 -45.17
C ASN A 15 -48.57 26.84 -44.86
N SER A 16 -47.47 27.15 -45.58
CA SER A 16 -46.54 26.54 -46.57
C SER A 16 -45.96 27.67 -47.47
N PHE A 17 -44.63 27.79 -47.72
CA PHE A 17 -44.01 28.04 -49.05
C PHE A 17 -42.51 28.45 -49.07
N TRP A 18 -41.83 28.03 -50.16
CA TRP A 18 -40.75 28.71 -50.93
C TRP A 18 -39.29 28.88 -50.43
N LYS A 19 -38.36 28.50 -51.34
CA LYS A 19 -37.03 29.09 -51.69
C LYS A 19 -35.88 29.01 -50.65
N ASN A 20 -34.60 28.80 -51.05
CA ASN A 20 -34.02 28.42 -52.35
C ASN A 20 -32.55 27.93 -52.16
N ASN A 21 -32.08 27.01 -53.03
CA ASN A 21 -30.71 26.78 -53.55
C ASN A 21 -29.46 26.84 -52.60
N PHE A 22 -28.33 26.16 -52.84
CA PHE A 22 -27.78 25.51 -54.05
C PHE A 22 -27.19 24.12 -53.74
N SER A 23 -26.95 23.34 -54.80
CA SER A 23 -26.10 22.14 -54.86
C SER A 23 -25.12 22.36 -56.05
N PRO A 24 -24.35 21.37 -56.57
CA PRO A 24 -24.05 20.00 -56.12
C PRO A 24 -22.53 19.66 -56.22
N LEU A 25 -22.14 18.38 -56.04
CA LEU A 25 -21.63 17.51 -57.13
C LEU A 25 -21.04 16.17 -56.61
N ILE A 26 -21.41 15.08 -57.29
CA ILE A 26 -20.67 13.80 -57.50
C ILE A 26 -20.19 13.04 -56.24
N GLY A 27 -20.46 11.75 -56.05
CA GLY A 27 -21.25 10.82 -56.87
C GLY A 27 -20.82 9.37 -56.63
N TRP A 28 -21.70 8.52 -56.08
CA TRP A 28 -21.41 7.10 -55.80
C TRP A 28 -22.30 6.18 -56.63
N LYS A 29 -21.68 5.38 -57.52
CA LYS A 29 -22.24 4.16 -58.08
C LYS A 29 -21.11 3.26 -58.59
N ASN A 30 -21.01 2.05 -58.06
CA ASN A 30 -21.14 0.83 -58.86
C ASN A 30 -21.32 -0.41 -57.96
N TYR A 31 -22.10 -1.38 -58.45
CA TYR A 31 -22.18 -2.76 -57.95
C TYR A 31 -21.09 -3.61 -58.71
N PHE A 32 -20.85 -4.92 -58.54
CA PHE A 32 -21.71 -6.07 -58.18
C PHE A 32 -20.89 -7.36 -57.85
N TYR A 33 -21.53 -8.28 -57.11
CA TYR A 33 -21.43 -9.77 -57.13
C TYR A 33 -20.18 -10.57 -56.66
N GLY A 34 -20.49 -11.78 -56.11
CA GLY A 34 -19.58 -12.89 -55.76
C GLY A 34 -19.28 -12.98 -54.25
N HIS A 35 -19.46 -14.09 -53.52
CA HIS A 35 -20.02 -15.45 -53.81
C HIS A 35 -20.78 -16.02 -52.58
N LEU A 36 -21.26 -17.27 -52.61
CA LEU A 36 -22.21 -17.88 -51.64
C LEU A 36 -21.91 -19.38 -51.38
N PHE A 37 -22.43 -19.94 -50.27
CA PHE A 37 -22.37 -21.34 -49.76
C PHE A 37 -21.02 -21.78 -49.11
N LEU A 38 -20.96 -22.69 -48.11
CA LEU A 38 -21.95 -23.52 -47.35
C LEU A 38 -21.87 -23.19 -45.82
N LEU A 39 -22.80 -23.48 -44.89
CA LEU A 39 -24.04 -24.30 -44.79
C LEU A 39 -23.92 -25.72 -44.15
N ASN A 40 -23.91 -25.83 -42.81
CA ASN A 40 -24.44 -26.93 -41.93
C ASN A 40 -24.01 -26.73 -40.44
N LYS A 41 -24.63 -27.28 -39.38
CA LYS A 41 -26.04 -27.57 -39.00
C LYS A 41 -26.06 -28.26 -37.60
N MET A 42 -26.79 -27.73 -36.61
CA MET A 42 -27.64 -28.52 -35.66
C MET A 42 -28.48 -27.59 -34.77
N THR A 43 -29.51 -28.11 -34.08
CA THR A 43 -30.69 -27.32 -33.65
C THR A 43 -31.49 -27.94 -32.50
N PHE A 44 -32.35 -27.14 -31.84
CA PHE A 44 -33.34 -27.46 -30.78
C PHE A 44 -32.80 -27.55 -29.32
N PHE A 45 -33.58 -27.26 -28.26
CA PHE A 45 -35.06 -27.11 -28.12
C PHE A 45 -35.50 -25.80 -27.41
N VAL A 46 -36.83 -25.54 -27.28
CA VAL A 46 -37.43 -24.25 -26.85
C VAL A 46 -38.61 -24.38 -25.86
N LYS A 47 -38.66 -23.52 -24.82
CA LYS A 47 -39.86 -22.82 -24.22
C LYS A 47 -39.42 -21.92 -23.03
N LYS A 48 -39.69 -20.60 -23.05
CA LYS A 48 -40.81 -19.85 -22.38
C LYS A 48 -40.89 -20.05 -20.85
N GLN A 49 -41.04 -19.01 -20.00
CA GLN A 49 -41.88 -17.80 -20.13
C GLN A 49 -41.15 -16.43 -19.89
N ILE A 50 -41.91 -15.33 -19.80
CA ILE A 50 -41.48 -13.91 -19.87
C ILE A 50 -42.30 -13.04 -18.88
N PHE A 51 -41.64 -12.12 -18.16
CA PHE A 51 -42.06 -10.77 -17.70
C PHE A 51 -40.76 -10.04 -17.27
N ILE A 52 -40.25 -8.97 -17.90
CA ILE A 52 -40.73 -7.56 -18.00
C ILE A 52 -40.94 -6.99 -16.56
N THR A 53 -40.23 -5.96 -16.07
CA THR A 53 -40.15 -4.59 -16.63
C THR A 53 -38.93 -3.75 -16.14
N ILE A 54 -38.24 -3.09 -17.07
CA ILE A 54 -37.50 -1.79 -17.04
C ILE A 54 -36.97 -1.22 -15.70
N SER A 55 -35.65 -0.93 -15.63
CA SER A 55 -35.15 0.45 -15.47
C SER A 55 -33.67 0.62 -15.85
N THR A 56 -33.29 1.83 -16.33
CA THR A 56 -32.00 2.12 -16.99
C THR A 56 -31.29 3.29 -16.30
N CYS A 57 -29.96 3.23 -16.16
CA CYS A 57 -29.07 4.39 -16.35
C CYS A 57 -27.59 3.98 -16.43
N LEU A 58 -26.86 4.54 -17.41
CA LEU A 58 -25.40 4.61 -17.43
C LEU A 58 -24.99 6.00 -16.93
N ILE A 59 -23.86 6.11 -16.21
CA ILE A 59 -23.07 7.35 -16.13
C ILE A 59 -21.57 7.02 -16.18
N LEU A 60 -20.90 7.58 -17.19
CA LEU A 60 -19.53 8.10 -17.15
C LEU A 60 -19.71 9.63 -17.32
N GLY A 61 -18.96 10.55 -16.71
CA GLY A 61 -17.51 10.73 -16.80
C GLY A 61 -17.17 11.45 -18.13
N ALA A 62 -16.55 12.64 -18.19
CA ALA A 62 -16.12 13.60 -17.15
C ALA A 62 -15.82 15.00 -17.78
N CYS A 63 -15.22 15.91 -17.01
CA CYS A 63 -14.41 17.08 -17.42
C CYS A 63 -15.08 18.39 -17.96
N GLY A 64 -14.82 19.50 -17.23
CA GLY A 64 -14.14 20.69 -17.79
C GLY A 64 -14.95 21.97 -18.13
N GLY A 65 -14.49 23.12 -17.61
CA GLY A 65 -14.67 24.45 -18.26
C GLY A 65 -15.51 25.51 -17.51
N GLU A 66 -14.83 26.58 -17.07
CA GLU A 66 -15.38 27.93 -16.81
C GLU A 66 -14.90 28.90 -17.93
N PRO A 67 -15.30 30.20 -18.06
CA PRO A 67 -15.92 31.11 -17.07
C PRO A 67 -17.04 32.08 -17.57
N MET A 68 -17.44 33.02 -16.69
CA MET A 68 -18.14 34.32 -16.90
C MET A 68 -19.69 34.38 -17.04
N GLY A 69 -20.32 35.31 -16.30
CA GLY A 69 -21.73 35.74 -16.46
C GLY A 69 -22.29 36.56 -15.27
N ASN A 70 -22.38 37.89 -15.39
CA ASN A 70 -22.70 38.85 -14.31
C ASN A 70 -24.19 38.94 -13.86
N SER A 71 -24.39 39.58 -12.69
CA SER A 71 -25.56 40.39 -12.23
C SER A 71 -26.82 39.62 -11.73
N PHE A 72 -27.65 40.12 -10.79
CA PHE A 72 -27.74 41.37 -9.99
C PHE A 72 -27.92 41.00 -8.48
N ALA A 73 -27.49 41.78 -7.46
CA ALA A 73 -28.11 42.96 -6.84
C ALA A 73 -29.63 42.80 -6.49
N GLU A 74 -30.17 43.23 -5.33
CA GLU A 74 -29.63 43.96 -4.15
C GLU A 74 -30.59 43.76 -2.94
N GLY A 75 -30.20 44.05 -1.68
CA GLY A 75 -31.16 43.98 -0.55
C GLY A 75 -30.59 44.08 0.88
N ALA A 76 -30.55 45.28 1.45
CA ALA A 76 -30.24 45.63 2.85
C ALA A 76 -30.82 47.04 3.17
N PRO A 77 -30.73 47.66 4.37
CA PRO A 77 -30.05 47.24 5.62
C PRO A 77 -30.84 47.54 6.94
N ALA A 78 -30.10 47.59 8.07
CA ALA A 78 -30.44 48.13 9.40
C ALA A 78 -31.39 47.30 10.31
N GLY A 79 -31.18 47.21 11.64
CA GLY A 79 -30.10 47.69 12.54
C GLY A 79 -30.31 47.08 13.96
N GLY A 80 -29.45 47.21 14.98
CA GLY A 80 -28.18 47.92 15.17
C GLY A 80 -27.42 47.40 16.42
N ALA A 81 -26.40 48.13 16.91
CA ALA A 81 -25.49 47.76 18.02
C ALA A 81 -25.62 48.77 19.22
N PRO A 82 -24.73 48.90 20.26
CA PRO A 82 -23.49 48.15 20.61
C PRO A 82 -23.17 47.88 22.13
N VAL A 83 -22.18 47.00 22.37
CA VAL A 83 -21.03 47.04 23.35
C VAL A 83 -21.16 47.52 24.82
N GLY A 84 -20.56 46.75 25.76
CA GLY A 84 -20.07 47.18 27.09
C GLY A 84 -20.47 46.23 28.26
N ASN A 85 -19.68 46.00 29.33
CA ASN A 85 -18.32 46.46 29.67
C ASN A 85 -17.60 45.50 30.69
N THR A 86 -16.47 45.93 31.27
CA THR A 86 -15.41 45.14 31.96
C THR A 86 -15.67 44.53 33.36
N GLN A 87 -14.78 43.60 33.74
CA GLN A 87 -14.47 43.00 35.06
C GLN A 87 -13.95 44.02 36.12
N VAL A 88 -14.12 43.73 37.44
CA VAL A 88 -13.09 43.84 38.54
C VAL A 88 -13.66 43.52 39.95
N ASP A 89 -12.91 42.66 40.67
CA ASP A 89 -12.67 42.38 42.12
C ASP A 89 -13.69 42.62 43.27
N GLY A 90 -13.60 41.75 44.29
CA GLY A 90 -14.16 41.97 45.63
C GLY A 90 -14.05 40.76 46.60
N ALA A 91 -13.06 40.77 47.50
CA ALA A 91 -12.95 39.87 48.67
C ALA A 91 -12.82 40.70 49.96
N PRO A 92 -13.27 40.20 51.14
CA PRO A 92 -12.27 39.76 52.14
C PRO A 92 -12.73 38.73 53.22
N VAL A 93 -11.73 38.08 53.88
CA VAL A 93 -11.57 37.72 55.33
C VAL A 93 -12.77 37.14 56.13
N GLY A 94 -12.67 36.07 56.94
CA GLY A 94 -11.53 35.27 57.47
C GLY A 94 -12.05 34.00 58.21
N SER A 95 -11.48 33.43 59.30
CA SER A 95 -10.34 33.74 60.19
C SER A 95 -9.94 32.47 61.02
N THR A 96 -8.81 32.51 61.74
CA THR A 96 -8.18 31.41 62.55
C THR A 96 -8.45 31.54 64.08
N PRO A 97 -8.09 30.59 65.00
CA PRO A 97 -6.70 30.50 65.54
C PRO A 97 -6.18 29.15 66.15
N ALA A 98 -4.83 29.03 66.22
CA ALA A 98 -3.96 28.30 67.19
C ALA A 98 -4.07 26.75 67.39
N GLY A 99 -2.99 26.01 67.74
CA GLY A 99 -1.54 26.33 67.77
C GLY A 99 -0.76 25.75 68.97
N ASN A 100 0.44 25.18 68.77
CA ASN A 100 1.58 25.17 69.74
C ASN A 100 2.91 24.55 69.20
N THR A 101 3.90 25.44 69.00
CA THR A 101 5.36 25.44 69.37
C THR A 101 6.26 24.17 69.52
N PRO A 102 7.58 24.24 69.17
CA PRO A 102 8.55 23.12 69.24
C PRO A 102 9.81 23.34 70.15
N VAL A 103 10.66 22.30 70.31
CA VAL A 103 12.07 22.31 70.81
C VAL A 103 12.82 21.13 70.12
N GLY A 104 14.11 21.14 69.76
CA GLY A 104 15.21 22.13 69.84
C GLY A 104 16.48 21.64 69.10
N ASN A 105 17.63 22.35 69.21
CA ASN A 105 18.82 22.20 68.33
C ASN A 105 20.15 21.91 69.07
N THR A 106 21.14 21.31 68.35
CA THR A 106 22.63 21.48 68.46
C THR A 106 23.37 20.96 69.74
N PRO A 107 24.74 20.91 69.80
CA PRO A 107 25.75 20.30 68.89
C PRO A 107 26.93 19.57 69.65
N VAL A 108 28.13 19.47 69.03
CA VAL A 108 29.48 19.03 69.57
C VAL A 108 29.69 17.48 69.67
N GLY A 109 30.88 16.87 69.44
CA GLY A 109 32.14 17.33 68.82
C GLY A 109 33.42 16.56 69.28
N ASN A 110 34.50 16.62 68.47
CA ASN A 110 35.94 16.39 68.77
C ASN A 110 36.62 14.98 68.84
N THR A 111 37.34 14.60 67.75
CA THR A 111 38.82 14.28 67.63
C THR A 111 39.58 13.25 68.54
N PRO A 112 40.89 12.90 68.31
CA PRO A 112 41.86 13.16 67.20
C PRO A 112 42.80 11.97 66.74
N VAL A 113 43.74 12.29 65.82
CA VAL A 113 45.04 11.63 65.47
C VAL A 113 45.02 10.37 64.57
N GLY A 114 45.80 10.27 63.47
CA GLY A 114 46.61 11.30 62.78
C GLY A 114 47.70 10.77 61.82
N ASN A 115 48.38 11.71 61.13
CA ASN A 115 49.68 11.60 60.41
C ASN A 115 49.77 10.72 59.14
N THR A 116 50.45 11.09 58.03
CA THR A 116 50.95 12.39 57.46
C THR A 116 51.18 12.21 55.92
N PRO A 117 51.45 13.25 55.09
CA PRO A 117 51.25 13.21 53.63
C PRO A 117 52.54 13.36 52.76
N VAL A 118 52.39 13.47 51.43
CA VAL A 118 52.97 14.49 50.49
C VAL A 118 52.93 14.01 49.02
N GLY A 119 52.59 14.90 48.08
CA GLY A 119 52.70 14.68 46.63
C GLY A 119 52.00 15.77 45.81
N ASN A 120 52.74 16.67 45.15
CA ASN A 120 52.24 17.98 44.71
C ASN A 120 52.09 18.15 43.19
N THR A 121 50.86 18.53 42.77
CA THR A 121 50.47 19.46 41.67
C THR A 121 50.94 19.22 40.20
N PRO A 122 50.31 19.86 39.18
CA PRO A 122 50.25 19.31 37.82
C PRO A 122 50.94 20.14 36.72
N VAL A 123 51.08 19.54 35.54
CA VAL A 123 51.16 20.20 34.23
C VAL A 123 50.33 19.38 33.24
N GLY A 124 49.64 20.01 32.28
CA GLY A 124 48.90 19.32 31.21
C GLY A 124 49.43 19.69 29.82
N ASN A 125 48.97 18.95 28.79
CA ASN A 125 48.69 19.45 27.44
C ASN A 125 48.14 18.32 26.54
N THR A 126 47.06 18.62 25.81
CA THR A 126 46.63 17.95 24.56
C THR A 126 47.49 18.43 23.37
N PRO A 127 47.40 17.87 22.13
CA PRO A 127 46.32 17.09 21.52
C PRO A 127 46.78 15.85 20.69
N VAL A 128 45.92 15.42 19.76
CA VAL A 128 46.08 14.37 18.72
C VAL A 128 46.00 12.91 19.25
N GLY A 129 45.23 12.00 18.65
CA GLY A 129 44.24 12.16 17.57
C GLY A 129 43.96 10.82 16.87
N ASN A 130 42.72 10.33 16.95
CA ASN A 130 42.37 8.98 16.49
C ASN A 130 41.47 8.96 15.26
N THR A 131 41.87 8.23 14.23
CA THR A 131 41.02 7.72 13.13
C THR A 131 41.29 6.22 12.98
N PRO A 132 40.30 5.36 12.66
CA PRO A 132 40.39 3.94 12.99
C PRO A 132 40.84 3.03 11.84
N VAL A 133 41.49 1.93 12.22
CA VAL A 133 41.65 0.68 11.45
C VAL A 133 41.42 -0.47 12.45
N GLY A 134 40.72 -1.56 12.15
CA GLY A 134 40.07 -1.97 10.90
C GLY A 134 40.29 -3.46 10.67
N ASN A 135 39.47 -4.33 11.30
CA ASN A 135 39.66 -5.78 11.29
C ASN A 135 38.48 -6.53 10.66
N THR A 136 38.79 -7.40 9.68
CA THR A 136 37.86 -8.31 9.02
C THR A 136 37.63 -9.58 9.84
N PRO A 137 36.42 -10.15 9.93
CA PRO A 137 36.20 -11.45 10.56
C PRO A 137 36.67 -12.61 9.66
N VAL A 138 37.42 -13.56 10.22
CA VAL A 138 37.67 -14.89 9.63
C VAL A 138 36.96 -15.93 10.50
N GLY A 139 36.25 -16.87 9.88
CA GLY A 139 35.35 -17.79 10.58
C GLY A 139 36.02 -19.02 11.18
N GLY A 140 35.34 -19.64 12.15
CA GLY A 140 35.62 -20.97 12.67
C GLY A 140 34.31 -21.76 12.81
N ALA A 141 34.33 -23.05 12.48
CA ALA A 141 33.15 -23.92 12.53
C ALA A 141 32.88 -24.45 13.97
N PRO A 142 31.61 -24.73 14.33
CA PRO A 142 31.28 -25.23 15.66
C PRO A 142 31.62 -26.73 15.83
N VAL A 143 32.15 -27.09 17.00
CA VAL A 143 32.27 -28.48 17.45
C VAL A 143 31.06 -28.82 18.32
N GLY A 144 30.41 -29.96 18.05
CA GLY A 144 29.13 -30.33 18.67
C GLY A 144 29.26 -30.97 20.06
N GLY A 145 28.17 -30.88 20.84
CA GLY A 145 27.95 -31.66 22.05
C GLY A 145 26.48 -32.12 22.10
N THR A 146 26.25 -33.40 22.35
CA THR A 146 24.90 -33.99 22.43
C THR A 146 24.20 -33.68 23.76
N PRO A 147 22.88 -33.41 23.77
CA PRO A 147 22.15 -33.09 24.99
C PRO A 147 21.80 -34.33 25.83
N VAL A 148 21.82 -34.17 27.15
CA VAL A 148 21.22 -35.12 28.11
C VAL A 148 19.92 -34.51 28.64
N GLY A 149 18.83 -35.27 28.64
CA GLY A 149 17.49 -34.76 28.89
C GLY A 149 17.14 -34.58 30.38
N GLY A 150 16.29 -33.59 30.65
CA GLY A 150 15.56 -33.43 31.92
C GLY A 150 14.10 -33.05 31.62
N THR A 151 13.16 -33.67 32.34
CA THR A 151 11.71 -33.45 32.15
C THR A 151 11.25 -32.11 32.73
N PRO A 152 10.54 -31.26 31.97
CA PRO A 152 9.93 -30.05 32.54
C PRO A 152 8.71 -30.42 33.41
N VAL A 153 8.74 -30.02 34.69
CA VAL A 153 7.54 -29.96 35.53
C VAL A 153 6.90 -28.58 35.33
N GLY A 154 5.58 -28.53 35.15
CA GLY A 154 4.87 -27.31 34.78
C GLY A 154 4.86 -26.26 35.88
N GLY A 155 5.26 -25.02 35.54
CA GLY A 155 5.04 -23.82 36.34
C GLY A 155 4.33 -22.76 35.51
N THR A 156 3.31 -22.11 36.07
CA THR A 156 2.53 -21.05 35.41
C THR A 156 3.37 -19.76 35.26
N PRO A 157 3.46 -19.16 34.05
CA PRO A 157 4.13 -17.87 33.89
C PRO A 157 3.33 -16.74 34.54
N VAL A 158 3.75 -16.30 35.73
CA VAL A 158 3.36 -14.99 36.27
C VAL A 158 4.21 -13.93 35.57
N GLY A 159 3.58 -12.83 35.16
CA GLY A 159 4.22 -11.78 34.35
C GLY A 159 5.35 -11.07 35.10
N GLY A 160 6.59 -11.46 34.84
CA GLY A 160 7.79 -10.72 35.26
C GLY A 160 8.06 -9.53 34.33
N THR A 161 8.21 -8.34 34.89
CA THR A 161 8.76 -7.19 34.17
C THR A 161 10.20 -7.50 33.71
N PRO A 162 10.61 -7.11 32.49
CA PRO A 162 11.99 -7.28 32.06
C PRO A 162 12.94 -6.52 32.99
N VAL A 163 13.92 -7.22 33.57
CA VAL A 163 15.03 -6.58 34.29
C VAL A 163 15.90 -5.91 33.24
N GLY A 164 15.66 -4.62 33.02
CA GLY A 164 16.28 -3.87 31.93
C GLY A 164 17.78 -3.69 32.14
N GLY A 165 18.57 -4.16 31.18
CA GLY A 165 19.74 -3.38 30.78
C GLY A 165 19.25 -2.00 30.31
N THR A 166 20.01 -0.94 30.60
CA THR A 166 19.63 0.44 30.23
C THR A 166 19.27 0.50 28.75
N PRO A 167 18.07 0.99 28.37
CA PRO A 167 17.69 1.09 26.96
C PRO A 167 18.73 1.92 26.21
N ALA A 168 19.31 1.34 25.15
CA ALA A 168 20.20 2.08 24.27
C ALA A 168 19.40 3.24 23.64
N VAL A 169 19.74 4.47 24.01
CA VAL A 169 19.04 5.67 23.52
C VAL A 169 19.16 5.72 22.01
N ARG A 170 18.02 5.57 21.31
CA ARG A 170 17.98 5.68 19.84
C ARG A 170 18.31 7.12 19.46
N VAL A 171 19.43 7.33 18.79
CA VAL A 171 19.73 8.61 18.14
C VAL A 171 19.17 8.54 16.72
N ILE A 172 18.37 9.54 16.34
CA ILE A 172 17.84 9.66 14.98
C ILE A 172 18.98 10.08 14.04
N LYS A 173 19.05 9.47 12.86
CA LYS A 173 20.06 9.72 11.84
C LYS A 173 19.58 10.75 10.83
N HIS A 174 20.47 11.68 10.52
CA HIS A 174 20.24 12.80 9.61
C HIS A 174 21.35 12.87 8.54
N PRO A 175 21.03 12.93 7.23
CA PRO A 175 19.68 12.81 6.70
C PRO A 175 19.21 11.34 6.81
N GLY A 176 17.89 11.15 6.88
CA GLY A 176 17.26 9.85 7.07
C GLY A 176 15.76 9.82 6.77
N ALA A 177 15.25 10.82 6.02
CA ALA A 177 13.82 10.99 5.71
C ALA A 177 13.48 10.92 4.20
N PRO A 178 13.68 9.78 3.50
CA PRO A 178 14.31 8.53 3.95
C PRO A 178 15.80 8.42 3.57
N LEU A 179 16.31 9.32 2.73
CA LEU A 179 17.64 9.23 2.12
C LEU A 179 18.77 9.45 3.13
N THR A 180 19.79 8.60 3.10
CA THR A 180 21.00 8.79 3.91
C THR A 180 22.05 9.62 3.19
N LEU A 181 23.05 10.13 3.93
CA LEU A 181 24.20 10.82 3.34
C LEU A 181 24.95 9.92 2.33
N SER A 182 25.02 8.61 2.60
CA SER A 182 25.66 7.63 1.70
C SER A 182 24.90 7.47 0.38
N ASP A 183 23.58 7.56 0.40
CA ASP A 183 22.76 7.52 -0.82
C ASP A 183 23.03 8.77 -1.66
N LEU A 184 22.97 9.95 -1.04
CA LEU A 184 23.23 11.23 -1.71
C LEU A 184 24.64 11.28 -2.33
N GLN A 185 25.66 10.84 -1.59
CA GLN A 185 27.05 10.74 -2.09
C GLN A 185 27.16 9.82 -3.32
N THR A 186 26.50 8.66 -3.27
CA THR A 186 26.51 7.67 -4.37
C THR A 186 25.80 8.20 -5.61
N LEU A 187 24.62 8.80 -5.43
CA LEU A 187 23.84 9.44 -6.49
C LEU A 187 24.63 10.56 -7.17
N LYS A 188 25.30 11.43 -6.38
CA LYS A 188 26.14 12.49 -6.94
C LYS A 188 27.31 11.92 -7.74
N ALA A 189 27.99 10.89 -7.23
CA ALA A 189 29.08 10.24 -7.96
C ALA A 189 28.60 9.71 -9.33
N TYR A 190 27.42 9.10 -9.41
CA TYR A 190 26.84 8.63 -10.68
C TYR A 190 26.48 9.78 -11.64
N VAL A 191 25.89 10.88 -11.13
CA VAL A 191 25.58 12.08 -11.93
C VAL A 191 26.85 12.75 -12.46
N ASP A 192 27.88 12.89 -11.62
CA ASP A 192 29.18 13.47 -11.99
C ASP A 192 29.94 12.61 -13.02
N GLN A 193 29.78 11.27 -12.95
CA GLN A 193 30.34 10.31 -13.91
C GLN A 193 29.55 10.23 -15.23
N GLY A 194 28.37 10.85 -15.32
CA GLY A 194 27.47 10.71 -16.48
C GLY A 194 26.87 9.31 -16.61
N LYS A 195 26.69 8.58 -15.50
CA LYS A 195 26.15 7.22 -15.47
C LYS A 195 24.63 7.24 -15.64
N GLU A 196 24.15 6.63 -16.71
CA GLU A 196 22.71 6.51 -16.98
C GLU A 196 22.07 5.33 -16.24
N PRO A 197 20.77 5.41 -15.86
CA PRO A 197 19.80 6.49 -16.13
C PRO A 197 19.84 7.67 -15.13
N TRP A 198 20.74 7.66 -14.13
CA TRP A 198 20.80 8.73 -13.12
C TRP A 198 21.11 10.11 -13.71
N LYS A 199 21.91 10.16 -14.79
CA LYS A 199 22.32 11.43 -15.41
C LYS A 199 21.18 12.07 -16.22
N SER A 200 20.43 11.32 -17.03
CA SER A 200 19.28 11.85 -17.76
C SER A 200 18.14 12.25 -16.82
N ALA A 201 17.90 11.46 -15.77
CA ALA A 201 16.96 11.81 -14.70
C ALA A 201 17.35 13.09 -13.93
N TYR A 202 18.64 13.25 -13.62
CA TYR A 202 19.16 14.51 -13.06
C TYR A 202 18.97 15.69 -14.02
N ASN A 203 19.15 15.49 -15.33
CA ASN A 203 18.90 16.54 -16.32
C ASN A 203 17.41 16.93 -16.37
N GLN A 204 16.47 15.99 -16.19
CA GLN A 204 15.05 16.30 -16.02
C GLN A 204 14.79 17.16 -14.77
N LEU A 205 15.39 16.81 -13.62
CA LEU A 205 15.32 17.62 -12.39
C LEU A 205 15.87 19.03 -12.62
N ALA A 206 17.04 19.16 -13.25
CA ALA A 206 17.68 20.45 -13.51
C ALA A 206 16.90 21.36 -14.47
N ASN A 207 16.04 20.77 -15.32
CA ASN A 207 15.16 21.49 -16.26
C ASN A 207 13.77 21.85 -15.68
N ASP A 208 13.41 21.38 -14.48
CA ASP A 208 12.18 21.82 -13.82
C ASP A 208 12.32 23.28 -13.38
N GLY A 209 11.42 24.16 -13.81
CA GLY A 209 11.41 25.58 -13.39
C GLY A 209 11.33 25.81 -11.87
N LYS A 210 10.95 24.78 -11.07
CA LYS A 210 10.99 24.79 -9.59
C LYS A 210 12.39 24.47 -9.03
N ALA A 211 13.30 23.93 -9.83
CA ALA A 211 14.71 23.72 -9.52
C ALA A 211 15.58 24.96 -9.87
N HIS A 212 15.05 25.92 -10.63
CA HIS A 212 15.80 27.09 -11.08
C HIS A 212 15.93 28.17 -9.98
N LEU A 213 17.07 28.87 -9.94
CA LEU A 213 17.27 30.04 -9.06
C LEU A 213 16.31 31.21 -9.35
N THR A 214 15.65 31.20 -10.52
CA THR A 214 14.61 32.16 -10.90
C THR A 214 13.22 31.81 -10.35
N TYR A 215 13.07 30.74 -9.58
CA TYR A 215 11.79 30.37 -8.98
C TYR A 215 11.32 31.43 -7.97
N GLY A 216 10.16 32.03 -8.25
CA GLY A 216 9.45 32.91 -7.32
C GLY A 216 8.58 32.09 -6.37
N MET A 217 8.76 32.30 -5.06
CA MET A 217 7.94 31.70 -4.01
C MET A 217 6.45 32.05 -4.22
N ALA A 218 5.57 31.07 -4.04
CA ALA A 218 4.14 31.22 -4.28
C ALA A 218 3.34 31.66 -3.04
N GLY A 219 3.87 31.41 -1.84
CA GLY A 219 3.37 31.96 -0.56
C GLY A 219 4.40 32.87 0.13
N PRO A 220 4.55 32.81 1.47
CA PRO A 220 3.87 31.93 2.41
C PRO A 220 2.47 32.44 2.82
N PHE A 221 1.64 31.57 3.39
CA PHE A 221 0.31 31.92 3.90
C PHE A 221 0.08 31.38 5.31
N ALA A 222 -0.61 32.16 6.16
CA ALA A 222 -0.91 31.77 7.54
C ALA A 222 -1.76 30.49 7.65
N LYS A 223 -2.71 30.31 6.72
CA LYS A 223 -3.61 29.15 6.65
C LYS A 223 -3.44 28.45 5.31
N VAL A 224 -3.32 27.12 5.36
CA VAL A 224 -3.53 26.20 4.22
C VAL A 224 -4.63 25.22 4.59
N SER A 225 -5.46 24.80 3.65
CA SER A 225 -6.39 23.69 3.87
C SER A 225 -6.67 22.89 2.60
N ARG A 226 -7.13 21.64 2.77
CA ARG A 226 -7.67 20.76 1.72
C ARG A 226 -9.08 20.29 2.10
N ALA A 227 -10.02 20.38 1.16
CA ALA A 227 -11.45 20.12 1.37
C ALA A 227 -12.05 20.90 2.58
N PRO A 228 -12.28 22.23 2.46
CA PRO A 228 -12.09 23.07 1.27
C PRO A 228 -10.63 23.46 1.02
N ASP A 229 -10.30 23.69 -0.26
CA ASP A 229 -8.94 24.01 -0.68
C ASP A 229 -8.65 25.51 -0.53
N ALA A 230 -7.70 25.88 0.32
CA ALA A 230 -7.25 27.25 0.53
C ALA A 230 -5.72 27.31 0.58
N ASN A 231 -5.11 28.18 -0.23
CA ASN A 231 -3.65 28.36 -0.38
C ASN A 231 -2.83 27.08 -0.66
N LEU A 232 -3.51 26.00 -1.01
CA LEU A 232 -2.97 24.65 -1.18
C LEU A 232 -2.04 24.55 -2.40
N TRP A 233 -2.45 25.10 -3.54
CA TRP A 233 -1.63 25.09 -4.76
C TRP A 233 -0.32 25.92 -4.63
N PRO A 234 -0.31 27.10 -4.01
CA PRO A 234 0.93 27.76 -3.58
C PRO A 234 1.83 26.87 -2.71
N TRP A 235 1.28 26.29 -1.63
CA TRP A 235 2.03 25.43 -0.72
C TRP A 235 2.67 24.24 -1.46
N ARG A 236 1.89 23.48 -2.24
CA ARG A 236 2.37 22.36 -3.08
C ARG A 236 3.56 22.75 -3.96
N LYS A 237 3.48 23.90 -4.65
CA LYS A 237 4.55 24.37 -5.54
C LYS A 237 5.82 24.69 -4.76
N ASP A 238 5.70 25.38 -3.63
CA ASP A 238 6.83 25.76 -2.79
C ASP A 238 7.48 24.55 -2.11
N MET A 239 6.72 23.52 -1.71
CA MET A 239 7.31 22.29 -1.16
C MET A 239 8.14 21.55 -2.21
N VAL A 240 7.65 21.45 -3.46
CA VAL A 240 8.44 20.88 -4.57
C VAL A 240 9.66 21.77 -4.88
N ALA A 241 9.56 23.09 -4.76
CA ALA A 241 10.72 23.97 -4.93
C ALA A 241 11.77 23.74 -3.83
N ILE A 242 11.39 23.61 -2.55
CA ILE A 242 12.32 23.24 -1.46
C ILE A 242 13.04 21.91 -1.76
N TRP A 243 12.30 20.90 -2.22
CA TRP A 243 12.84 19.59 -2.61
C TRP A 243 13.77 19.65 -3.82
N ASN A 244 13.43 20.42 -4.85
CA ASN A 244 14.24 20.54 -6.05
C ASN A 244 15.51 21.36 -5.78
N LEU A 245 15.38 22.49 -5.08
CA LEU A 245 16.50 23.39 -4.77
C LEU A 245 17.49 22.76 -3.77
N SER A 246 17.02 22.02 -2.76
CA SER A 246 17.92 21.29 -1.83
C SER A 246 18.71 20.17 -2.54
N ARG A 247 18.10 19.47 -3.49
CA ARG A 247 18.79 18.50 -4.36
C ARG A 247 19.75 19.17 -5.33
N MET A 248 19.37 20.28 -5.96
CA MET A 248 20.26 21.05 -6.83
C MET A 248 21.47 21.57 -6.07
N TRP A 249 21.30 22.06 -4.83
CA TRP A 249 22.41 22.33 -3.92
C TRP A 249 23.33 21.12 -3.79
N TYR A 250 22.79 19.95 -3.43
CA TYR A 250 23.62 18.78 -3.17
C TYR A 250 24.40 18.33 -4.42
N PHE A 251 23.76 18.26 -5.58
CA PHE A 251 24.41 17.82 -6.82
C PHE A 251 25.41 18.84 -7.37
N THR A 252 25.10 20.14 -7.34
CA THR A 252 25.96 21.19 -7.93
C THR A 252 27.02 21.75 -6.98
N GLN A 253 26.80 21.62 -5.66
CA GLN A 253 27.54 22.33 -4.59
C GLN A 253 27.47 23.87 -4.72
N ASP A 254 26.48 24.41 -5.44
CA ASP A 254 26.23 25.85 -5.54
C ASP A 254 25.31 26.34 -4.41
N ASP A 255 25.93 27.03 -3.47
CA ASP A 255 25.37 27.65 -2.27
C ASP A 255 24.12 28.50 -2.52
N ARG A 256 23.91 29.01 -3.74
CA ARG A 256 22.72 29.79 -4.13
C ARG A 256 21.44 28.98 -4.06
N TYR A 257 21.49 27.69 -4.44
CA TYR A 257 20.30 26.82 -4.38
C TYR A 257 19.88 26.55 -2.93
N ALA A 258 20.84 26.29 -2.04
CA ALA A 258 20.58 26.06 -0.62
C ALA A 258 19.99 27.31 0.06
N LYS A 259 20.52 28.49 -0.26
CA LYS A 259 20.00 29.78 0.20
C LYS A 259 18.55 30.00 -0.24
N LYS A 260 18.22 29.71 -1.52
CA LYS A 260 16.85 29.83 -2.05
C LYS A 260 15.90 28.81 -1.40
N ALA A 261 16.34 27.58 -1.17
CA ALA A 261 15.55 26.55 -0.49
C ALA A 261 15.25 26.94 0.98
N ARG A 262 16.27 27.42 1.72
CA ARG A 262 16.11 27.93 3.10
C ARG A 262 15.20 29.15 3.15
N GLU A 263 15.31 30.09 2.21
CA GLU A 263 14.43 31.27 2.13
C GLU A 263 12.95 30.86 2.11
N ILE A 264 12.59 29.93 1.22
CA ILE A 264 11.20 29.45 1.06
C ILE A 264 10.75 28.68 2.31
N LEU A 265 11.56 27.74 2.79
CA LEU A 265 11.24 26.90 3.94
C LEU A 265 11.07 27.71 5.23
N ILE A 266 11.96 28.66 5.52
CA ILE A 266 11.89 29.51 6.72
C ILE A 266 10.76 30.53 6.61
N ALA A 267 10.45 31.05 5.42
CA ALA A 267 9.30 31.93 5.22
C ALA A 267 7.97 31.20 5.52
N TRP A 268 7.79 29.98 5.01
CA TRP A 268 6.63 29.13 5.36
C TRP A 268 6.60 28.77 6.84
N ALA A 269 7.71 28.28 7.41
CA ALA A 269 7.79 27.86 8.81
C ALA A 269 7.60 29.00 9.84
N SER A 270 7.88 30.25 9.43
CA SER A 270 7.67 31.44 10.29
C SER A 270 6.28 32.06 10.14
N THR A 271 5.55 31.75 9.07
CA THR A 271 4.28 32.42 8.72
C THR A 271 3.06 31.52 8.89
N GLN A 272 3.16 30.24 8.51
CA GLN A 272 2.02 29.33 8.54
C GLN A 272 1.75 28.86 9.97
N THR A 273 0.53 29.12 10.44
CA THR A 273 0.02 28.72 11.76
C THR A 273 -1.06 27.64 11.69
N GLU A 274 -1.62 27.37 10.50
CA GLU A 274 -2.65 26.36 10.30
C GLU A 274 -2.43 25.57 9.00
N PHE A 275 -2.49 24.24 9.10
CA PHE A 275 -2.80 23.34 7.97
C PHE A 275 -4.02 22.52 8.39
N SER A 276 -5.13 22.61 7.65
CA SER A 276 -6.40 21.99 8.06
C SER A 276 -7.31 21.56 6.89
N GLY A 277 -8.62 21.47 7.13
CA GLY A 277 -9.60 20.92 6.20
C GLY A 277 -9.76 19.39 6.35
N ARG A 278 -10.78 18.83 5.71
CA ARG A 278 -11.20 17.43 5.95
C ARG A 278 -10.26 16.37 5.38
N GLU A 279 -9.30 16.75 4.55
CA GLU A 279 -8.40 15.81 3.87
C GLU A 279 -6.91 16.16 4.02
N SER A 280 -6.52 17.02 4.97
CA SER A 280 -5.15 17.55 5.10
C SER A 280 -4.04 16.50 5.04
N MET A 281 -4.28 15.31 5.60
CA MET A 281 -3.35 14.19 5.62
C MET A 281 -3.01 13.62 4.23
N LEU A 282 -3.88 13.81 3.24
CA LEU A 282 -3.61 13.38 1.86
C LEU A 282 -2.51 14.24 1.26
N ASP A 283 -2.72 15.56 1.25
CA ASP A 283 -1.72 16.51 0.75
C ASP A 283 -0.42 16.46 1.52
N LEU A 284 -0.50 16.42 2.84
CA LEU A 284 0.70 16.38 3.65
C LEU A 284 1.47 15.07 3.47
N GLY A 285 0.79 13.94 3.19
CA GLY A 285 1.43 12.69 2.81
C GLY A 285 2.01 12.71 1.39
N ASP A 286 1.25 13.23 0.42
CA ASP A 286 1.64 13.30 -1.01
C ASP A 286 2.91 14.15 -1.19
N TYR A 287 3.09 15.18 -0.34
CA TYR A 287 4.23 16.11 -0.35
C TYR A 287 5.17 15.96 0.87
N ALA A 288 5.03 14.90 1.68
CA ALA A 288 5.83 14.70 2.90
C ALA A 288 7.33 14.63 2.61
N LEU A 289 7.71 13.85 1.58
CA LEU A 289 9.09 13.74 1.11
C LEU A 289 9.65 15.10 0.67
N GLN A 290 8.84 15.90 -0.01
CA GLN A 290 9.27 17.16 -0.59
C GLN A 290 9.60 18.20 0.50
N VAL A 291 8.71 18.37 1.48
CA VAL A 291 8.94 19.31 2.59
C VAL A 291 9.96 18.77 3.59
N VAL A 292 9.85 17.51 4.04
CA VAL A 292 10.72 16.95 5.07
C VAL A 292 12.07 16.59 4.51
N GLY A 293 12.14 15.81 3.44
CA GLY A 293 13.40 15.41 2.81
C GLY A 293 14.21 16.60 2.30
N GLY A 294 13.53 17.65 1.81
CA GLY A 294 14.18 18.91 1.43
C GLY A 294 14.79 19.64 2.63
N ALA A 295 14.06 19.74 3.74
CA ALA A 295 14.59 20.30 4.99
C ALA A 295 15.73 19.46 5.58
N ASP A 296 15.62 18.13 5.52
CA ASP A 296 16.58 17.17 6.07
C ASP A 296 17.91 17.17 5.30
N ILE A 297 17.88 17.28 3.96
CA ILE A 297 19.07 17.51 3.13
C ILE A 297 19.76 18.81 3.53
N LEU A 298 19.02 19.93 3.69
CA LEU A 298 19.61 21.21 4.07
C LEU A 298 20.25 21.14 5.48
N ARG A 299 19.50 20.64 6.46
CA ARG A 299 19.93 20.46 7.85
C ARG A 299 21.22 19.64 7.97
N SER A 300 21.38 18.63 7.11
CA SER A 300 22.43 17.62 7.25
C SER A 300 23.63 17.81 6.32
N THR A 301 23.52 18.65 5.29
CA THR A 301 24.55 18.73 4.22
C THR A 301 25.02 20.13 3.88
N TRP A 302 24.28 21.19 4.23
CA TRP A 302 24.66 22.56 3.87
C TRP A 302 25.31 23.30 5.06
N PRO A 303 26.58 23.74 4.97
CA PRO A 303 27.26 24.45 6.07
C PRO A 303 26.64 25.79 6.48
N GLY A 304 25.72 26.35 5.69
CA GLY A 304 24.99 27.57 6.02
C GLY A 304 23.69 27.36 6.82
N TRP A 305 23.33 26.11 7.14
CA TRP A 305 22.16 25.80 7.98
C TRP A 305 22.48 25.95 9.47
N THR A 306 21.57 26.53 10.26
CA THR A 306 21.81 26.84 11.67
C THR A 306 20.92 26.05 12.65
N GLU A 307 21.32 26.03 13.93
CA GLU A 307 20.47 25.52 15.01
C GLU A 307 19.16 26.31 15.15
N ALA A 308 19.18 27.61 14.87
CA ALA A 308 17.99 28.46 14.87
C ALA A 308 17.01 28.06 13.74
N ASP A 309 17.52 27.78 12.54
CA ASP A 309 16.70 27.26 11.42
C ASP A 309 16.09 25.91 11.77
N THR A 310 16.88 25.03 12.40
CA THR A 310 16.42 23.74 12.91
C THR A 310 15.28 23.91 13.91
N ALA A 311 15.41 24.83 14.88
CA ALA A 311 14.39 25.12 15.87
C ALA A 311 13.09 25.69 15.25
N ILE A 312 13.20 26.60 14.27
CA ILE A 312 12.06 27.18 13.54
C ILE A 312 11.29 26.07 12.79
N VAL A 313 11.99 25.26 11.99
CA VAL A 313 11.35 24.20 11.20
C VAL A 313 10.76 23.10 12.09
N LYS A 314 11.47 22.69 13.16
CA LYS A 314 10.93 21.73 14.13
C LYS A 314 9.64 22.23 14.79
N LYS A 315 9.57 23.52 15.15
CA LYS A 315 8.37 24.14 15.71
C LYS A 315 7.22 24.11 14.72
N TYR A 316 7.44 24.54 13.47
CA TYR A 316 6.43 24.48 12.40
C TYR A 316 5.93 23.05 12.16
N PHE A 317 6.85 22.08 12.07
CA PHE A 317 6.50 20.67 11.90
C PHE A 317 5.70 20.15 13.09
N LYS A 318 6.09 20.45 14.33
CA LYS A 318 5.41 19.99 15.54
C LYS A 318 4.02 20.59 15.73
N ASP A 319 3.90 21.91 15.55
CA ASP A 319 2.71 22.66 15.94
C ASP A 319 1.66 22.74 14.82
N VAL A 320 2.08 22.56 13.56
CA VAL A 320 1.21 22.75 12.38
C VAL A 320 1.08 21.49 11.54
N LEU A 321 2.18 20.86 11.13
CA LEU A 321 2.13 19.72 10.19
C LEU A 321 1.84 18.37 10.87
N MET A 322 2.45 18.07 12.01
CA MET A 322 2.19 16.81 12.73
C MET A 322 0.70 16.66 13.13
N PRO A 323 -0.02 17.69 13.62
CA PRO A 323 -1.48 17.62 13.78
C PRO A 323 -2.22 17.42 12.46
N ALA A 324 -1.83 18.13 11.40
CA ALA A 324 -2.45 18.02 10.08
C ALA A 324 -2.21 16.67 9.37
N SER A 325 -1.22 15.88 9.82
CA SER A 325 -0.98 14.51 9.34
C SER A 325 -2.08 13.53 9.77
N ASN A 326 -2.86 13.86 10.81
CA ASN A 326 -4.08 13.15 11.16
C ASN A 326 -5.13 14.12 11.75
N PRO A 327 -5.88 14.86 10.91
CA PRO A 327 -6.81 15.91 11.34
C PRO A 327 -8.02 15.38 12.11
N TYR A 328 -8.21 14.06 12.13
CA TYR A 328 -9.34 13.39 12.76
C TYR A 328 -9.03 12.88 14.18
N GLY A 329 -7.79 13.02 14.65
CA GLY A 329 -7.32 12.46 15.91
C GLY A 329 -6.94 10.98 15.84
N GLU A 330 -6.27 10.50 16.89
CA GLU A 330 -5.50 9.25 16.89
C GLU A 330 -6.29 7.96 16.56
N SER A 331 -7.60 7.96 16.80
CA SER A 331 -8.53 6.85 16.52
C SER A 331 -8.96 6.73 15.06
N SER A 332 -8.61 7.71 14.22
CA SER A 332 -9.47 8.09 13.09
C SER A 332 -8.74 8.24 11.74
N PHE A 333 -7.53 7.68 11.60
CA PHE A 333 -6.72 7.73 10.36
C PHE A 333 -7.47 7.23 9.11
N GLY A 334 -7.48 8.03 8.03
CA GLY A 334 -8.15 7.68 6.76
C GLY A 334 -7.83 6.27 6.24
N ALA A 335 -8.79 5.56 5.64
CA ALA A 335 -8.59 4.18 5.16
C ALA A 335 -7.49 4.04 4.09
N ALA A 336 -6.83 2.88 4.11
CA ALA A 336 -5.91 2.36 3.09
C ALA A 336 -4.88 3.39 2.58
N ASN A 337 -4.97 3.85 1.33
CA ASN A 337 -4.01 4.81 0.78
C ASN A 337 -3.93 6.10 1.63
N LYS A 338 -5.07 6.57 2.16
CA LYS A 338 -5.19 7.82 2.93
C LYS A 338 -4.41 7.77 4.23
N GLY A 339 -4.38 6.59 4.87
CA GLY A 339 -3.75 6.36 6.15
C GLY A 339 -2.30 5.95 6.03
N ALA A 340 -1.92 5.27 4.93
CA ALA A 340 -0.53 5.09 4.56
C ALA A 340 0.15 6.45 4.33
N LEU A 341 -0.51 7.37 3.61
CA LEU A 341 -0.07 8.76 3.45
C LEU A 341 0.08 9.48 4.80
N ALA A 342 -0.92 9.39 5.68
CA ALA A 342 -0.89 9.97 7.03
C ALA A 342 0.27 9.44 7.90
N LEU A 343 0.49 8.11 7.92
CA LEU A 343 1.61 7.49 8.65
C LEU A 343 2.97 7.87 8.05
N THR A 344 3.05 8.03 6.73
CA THR A 344 4.29 8.46 6.04
C THR A 344 4.63 9.91 6.42
N ALA A 345 3.63 10.81 6.38
CA ALA A 345 3.79 12.18 6.84
C ALA A 345 4.26 12.23 8.30
N LEU A 346 3.55 11.57 9.21
CA LEU A 346 3.89 11.59 10.64
C LEU A 346 5.27 10.97 10.91
N GLY A 347 5.62 9.88 10.23
CA GLY A 347 6.92 9.21 10.38
C GLY A 347 8.11 10.06 9.92
N LEU A 348 7.99 10.71 8.75
CA LEU A 348 9.03 11.61 8.24
C LEU A 348 9.16 12.86 9.14
N LEU A 349 8.03 13.48 9.52
CA LEU A 349 8.03 14.63 10.44
C LEU A 349 8.64 14.28 11.81
N ALA A 350 8.32 13.10 12.36
CA ALA A 350 8.90 12.61 13.61
C ALA A 350 10.43 12.41 13.51
N ILE A 351 10.92 11.88 12.38
CA ILE A 351 12.36 11.79 12.11
C ILE A 351 12.99 13.19 12.12
N TYR A 352 12.51 14.14 11.32
CA TYR A 352 13.08 15.50 11.31
C TYR A 352 13.02 16.19 12.68
N ASN A 353 11.99 15.90 13.49
CA ASN A 353 11.85 16.49 14.81
C ASN A 353 12.71 15.84 15.91
N ASP A 354 13.43 14.75 15.61
CA ASP A 354 14.05 13.85 16.61
C ASP A 354 13.01 13.29 17.62
N ASP A 355 11.76 13.12 17.20
CA ASP A 355 10.63 12.71 18.05
C ASP A 355 10.47 11.18 18.06
N ILE A 356 11.22 10.54 18.96
CA ILE A 356 11.28 9.07 19.10
C ILE A 356 9.91 8.48 19.51
N GLU A 357 9.13 9.18 20.33
CA GLU A 357 7.82 8.71 20.79
C GLU A 357 6.80 8.68 19.63
N ALA A 358 6.74 9.76 18.84
CA ALA A 358 5.93 9.79 17.63
C ALA A 358 6.40 8.72 16.62
N LEU A 359 7.71 8.49 16.49
CA LEU A 359 8.26 7.49 15.59
C LEU A 359 7.92 6.04 16.01
N ASP A 360 8.09 5.69 17.29
CA ASP A 360 7.72 4.35 17.80
C ASP A 360 6.22 4.09 17.73
N LYS A 361 5.40 5.13 17.92
CA LYS A 361 3.96 5.09 17.68
C LYS A 361 3.63 4.84 16.20
N VAL A 362 4.32 5.48 15.25
CA VAL A 362 4.17 5.20 13.82
C VAL A 362 4.60 3.77 13.48
N VAL A 363 5.71 3.27 14.03
CA VAL A 363 6.14 1.86 13.86
C VAL A 363 5.08 0.90 14.38
N TYR A 364 4.51 1.15 15.56
CA TYR A 364 3.42 0.34 16.12
C TYR A 364 2.18 0.38 15.22
N GLN A 365 1.75 1.57 14.79
CA GLN A 365 0.55 1.78 13.98
C GLN A 365 0.66 1.16 12.58
N ALA A 366 1.79 1.37 11.89
CA ALA A 366 2.06 0.82 10.56
C ALA A 366 2.06 -0.72 10.54
N ARG A 367 2.37 -1.36 11.67
CA ARG A 367 2.39 -2.83 11.78
C ARG A 367 1.10 -3.43 12.37
N THR A 368 0.32 -2.68 13.17
CA THR A 368 -0.86 -3.22 13.87
C THR A 368 -2.21 -2.83 13.25
N LEU A 369 -2.34 -1.63 12.66
CA LEU A 369 -3.62 -1.11 12.17
C LEU A 369 -3.98 -1.65 10.78
N ALA A 370 -4.83 -2.68 10.74
CA ALA A 370 -5.21 -3.38 9.50
C ALA A 370 -6.11 -2.59 8.52
N HIS A 371 -6.45 -1.34 8.85
CA HIS A 371 -7.14 -0.43 7.93
C HIS A 371 -6.18 0.47 7.13
N ILE A 372 -4.90 0.61 7.54
CA ILE A 372 -3.96 1.58 6.92
C ILE A 372 -2.53 1.04 6.71
N GLY A 373 -2.04 0.20 7.63
CA GLY A 373 -0.65 -0.27 7.65
C GLY A 373 -0.41 -1.51 6.79
N LEU A 374 0.71 -2.20 7.03
CA LEU A 374 1.07 -3.46 6.35
C LEU A 374 -0.04 -4.53 6.47
N ARG A 375 -0.82 -4.50 7.55
CA ARG A 375 -1.96 -5.40 7.77
C ARG A 375 -3.19 -5.09 6.92
N ASN A 376 -3.23 -3.97 6.19
CA ASN A 376 -4.24 -3.71 5.16
C ASN A 376 -3.87 -4.41 3.84
N SER A 377 -3.51 -5.70 3.94
CA SER A 377 -3.14 -6.55 2.81
C SER A 377 -3.33 -8.04 3.12
N ASN A 378 -3.36 -8.89 2.11
CA ASN A 378 -3.45 -10.34 2.24
C ASN A 378 -2.13 -11.09 1.97
N ASP A 379 -2.17 -12.42 2.01
CA ASP A 379 -0.99 -13.29 1.92
C ASP A 379 -0.53 -13.55 0.48
N ILE A 380 -1.23 -13.05 -0.53
CA ILE A 380 -0.73 -12.96 -1.92
C ILE A 380 -0.24 -11.56 -2.30
N GLY A 381 -0.43 -10.54 -1.45
CA GLY A 381 0.08 -9.18 -1.66
C GLY A 381 -0.94 -8.14 -2.12
N MET A 382 -2.23 -8.48 -2.22
CA MET A 382 -3.28 -7.49 -2.50
C MET A 382 -3.32 -6.46 -1.36
N LEU A 383 -3.12 -5.18 -1.67
CA LEU A 383 -3.39 -4.06 -0.76
C LEU A 383 -4.90 -3.73 -0.75
N GLY A 384 -5.39 -3.05 0.27
CA GLY A 384 -6.83 -2.81 0.44
C GLY A 384 -7.50 -2.06 -0.72
N ASP A 385 -6.87 -1.01 -1.26
CA ASP A 385 -7.38 -0.29 -2.45
C ASP A 385 -7.15 -1.06 -3.78
N TYR A 386 -6.56 -2.27 -3.78
CA TYR A 386 -6.14 -2.93 -5.03
C TYR A 386 -7.26 -3.07 -6.07
N LEU A 387 -8.44 -3.57 -5.68
CA LEU A 387 -9.54 -3.83 -6.63
C LEU A 387 -10.30 -2.58 -7.10
N ARG A 388 -9.95 -1.41 -6.57
CA ARG A 388 -10.60 -0.14 -6.85
C ARG A 388 -10.06 0.52 -8.12
N ASP A 389 -8.79 0.92 -8.09
CA ASP A 389 -8.06 1.51 -9.21
C ASP A 389 -6.54 1.44 -8.98
N GLN A 390 -5.76 1.39 -10.06
CA GLN A 390 -4.30 1.27 -9.99
C GLN A 390 -3.63 2.44 -9.26
N GLY A 391 -4.22 3.64 -9.29
CA GLY A 391 -3.64 4.86 -8.72
C GLY A 391 -3.64 4.86 -7.20
N HIS A 392 -4.77 4.53 -6.57
CA HIS A 392 -4.86 4.42 -5.11
C HIS A 392 -4.09 3.21 -4.59
N SER A 393 -4.10 2.09 -5.34
CA SER A 393 -3.28 0.92 -5.01
C SER A 393 -1.78 1.23 -5.02
N TYR A 394 -1.28 1.89 -6.07
CA TYR A 394 0.13 2.29 -6.14
C TYR A 394 0.49 3.38 -5.12
N GLY A 395 -0.42 4.32 -4.86
CA GLY A 395 -0.23 5.34 -3.81
C GLY A 395 -0.07 4.71 -2.42
N GLN A 396 -0.86 3.69 -2.08
CA GLN A 396 -0.72 2.94 -0.83
C GLN A 396 0.63 2.20 -0.76
N LEU A 397 1.02 1.50 -1.84
CA LEU A 397 2.30 0.78 -1.94
C LEU A 397 3.49 1.74 -1.77
N LYS A 398 3.48 2.86 -2.51
CA LYS A 398 4.50 3.92 -2.47
C LYS A 398 4.65 4.50 -1.06
N SER A 399 3.54 4.80 -0.40
CA SER A 399 3.53 5.37 0.96
C SER A 399 4.12 4.40 1.98
N LEU A 400 3.62 3.16 2.02
CA LEU A 400 4.12 2.14 2.97
C LEU A 400 5.59 1.79 2.73
N THR A 401 6.05 1.82 1.47
CA THR A 401 7.47 1.59 1.14
C THR A 401 8.35 2.78 1.53
N MET A 402 7.92 4.02 1.26
CA MET A 402 8.63 5.24 1.66
C MET A 402 8.82 5.31 3.17
N LEU A 403 7.80 4.94 3.94
CA LEU A 403 7.87 4.82 5.38
C LEU A 403 8.81 3.66 5.83
N ALA A 404 8.74 2.50 5.19
CA ALA A 404 9.64 1.38 5.49
C ALA A 404 11.12 1.72 5.22
N GLU A 405 11.41 2.47 4.16
CA GLU A 405 12.75 2.94 3.83
C GLU A 405 13.26 4.00 4.83
N ALA A 406 12.39 4.93 5.25
CA ALA A 406 12.71 5.88 6.32
C ALA A 406 13.02 5.16 7.64
N LEU A 407 12.20 4.18 8.02
CA LEU A 407 12.42 3.37 9.22
C LEU A 407 13.69 2.51 9.12
N TRP A 408 14.00 1.98 7.93
CA TRP A 408 15.23 1.24 7.66
C TRP A 408 16.48 2.11 7.89
N SER A 409 16.46 3.38 7.47
CA SER A 409 17.56 4.32 7.74
C SER A 409 17.82 4.47 9.24
N GLN A 410 16.76 4.49 10.05
CA GLN A 410 16.80 4.54 11.52
C GLN A 410 17.12 3.18 12.18
N GLY A 411 17.36 2.13 11.39
CA GLY A 411 17.76 0.79 11.86
C GLY A 411 16.59 -0.15 12.18
N ILE A 412 15.37 0.16 11.71
CA ILE A 412 14.12 -0.54 12.05
C ILE A 412 13.60 -1.29 10.81
N ASP A 413 13.66 -2.63 10.83
CA ASP A 413 13.26 -3.47 9.68
C ASP A 413 11.79 -3.89 9.75
N ILE A 414 10.90 -3.07 9.16
CA ILE A 414 9.51 -3.48 8.89
C ILE A 414 9.33 -4.17 7.52
N TYR A 415 10.38 -4.31 6.71
CA TYR A 415 10.32 -5.08 5.47
C TYR A 415 10.20 -6.59 5.76
N SER A 416 10.73 -7.07 6.88
CA SER A 416 10.60 -8.48 7.31
C SER A 416 9.20 -8.86 7.84
N ASP A 417 8.31 -7.90 8.12
CA ASP A 417 7.00 -8.19 8.70
C ASP A 417 6.07 -8.97 7.74
N LEU A 418 5.19 -9.79 8.34
CA LEU A 418 4.08 -10.48 7.68
C LEU A 418 4.50 -11.31 6.43
N ASP A 419 5.60 -12.04 6.61
CA ASP A 419 6.29 -12.89 5.61
C ASP A 419 6.81 -12.11 4.39
N ASN A 420 7.58 -11.04 4.63
CA ASN A 420 8.08 -10.11 3.60
C ASN A 420 6.95 -9.40 2.82
N ARG A 421 5.98 -8.83 3.53
CA ARG A 421 4.71 -8.40 2.92
C ARG A 421 4.83 -7.31 1.84
N LEU A 422 5.80 -6.40 1.93
CA LEU A 422 6.02 -5.40 0.88
C LEU A 422 6.62 -5.99 -0.40
N LEU A 423 7.44 -7.06 -0.30
CA LEU A 423 7.89 -7.81 -1.48
C LEU A 423 6.69 -8.40 -2.21
N ALA A 424 5.81 -9.08 -1.47
CA ALA A 424 4.61 -9.68 -2.06
C ALA A 424 3.68 -8.63 -2.68
N ALA A 425 3.49 -7.48 -2.04
CA ALA A 425 2.67 -6.41 -2.60
C ALA A 425 3.28 -5.79 -3.87
N GLY A 426 4.61 -5.64 -3.93
CA GLY A 426 5.32 -5.20 -5.13
C GLY A 426 5.29 -6.23 -6.26
N GLU A 427 5.54 -7.51 -5.97
CA GLU A 427 5.48 -8.61 -6.94
C GLU A 427 4.06 -8.81 -7.47
N TYR A 428 3.04 -8.75 -6.61
CA TYR A 428 1.64 -8.82 -7.03
C TYR A 428 1.26 -7.64 -7.93
N PHE A 429 1.59 -6.41 -7.52
CA PHE A 429 1.35 -5.21 -8.33
C PHE A 429 2.10 -5.25 -9.67
N ALA A 430 3.32 -5.80 -9.72
CA ALA A 430 4.07 -5.96 -10.95
C ALA A 430 3.45 -7.06 -11.85
N ARG A 431 3.19 -8.26 -11.32
CA ARG A 431 2.64 -9.42 -12.03
C ARG A 431 1.35 -9.09 -12.79
N VAL A 432 0.39 -8.48 -12.11
CA VAL A 432 -0.92 -8.11 -12.70
C VAL A 432 -0.77 -7.02 -13.77
N ASN A 433 0.20 -6.12 -13.62
CA ASN A 433 0.45 -5.05 -14.58
C ASN A 433 1.33 -5.48 -15.77
N GLU A 434 2.16 -6.52 -15.64
CA GLU A 434 2.74 -7.29 -16.75
C GLU A 434 1.68 -8.18 -17.47
N LEU A 435 0.40 -8.07 -17.07
CA LEU A 435 -0.75 -8.75 -17.67
C LEU A 435 -0.72 -10.29 -17.55
N VAL A 436 0.02 -10.81 -16.56
CA VAL A 436 0.01 -12.23 -16.23
C VAL A 436 -1.36 -12.60 -15.65
N PRO A 437 -2.08 -13.59 -16.22
CA PRO A 437 -3.39 -14.01 -15.72
C PRO A 437 -3.36 -14.31 -14.22
N THR A 438 -4.13 -13.53 -13.47
CA THR A 438 -4.16 -13.55 -12.01
C THR A 438 -5.61 -13.26 -11.59
N VAL A 439 -6.23 -14.18 -10.84
CA VAL A 439 -7.64 -14.02 -10.42
C VAL A 439 -7.72 -13.10 -9.20
N ALA A 440 -8.66 -12.16 -9.19
CA ALA A 440 -8.92 -11.33 -8.04
C ALA A 440 -9.68 -12.09 -6.93
N LEU A 441 -9.17 -12.09 -5.69
CA LEU A 441 -9.91 -12.53 -4.51
C LEU A 441 -10.73 -11.36 -3.92
N PRO A 442 -11.99 -11.53 -3.50
CA PRO A 442 -12.78 -10.46 -2.90
C PRO A 442 -12.11 -9.86 -1.65
N PHE A 443 -11.76 -8.58 -1.70
CA PHE A 443 -10.90 -7.90 -0.72
C PHE A 443 -11.27 -6.41 -0.61
N GLY A 444 -10.69 -5.67 0.34
CA GLY A 444 -10.99 -4.24 0.45
C GLY A 444 -10.44 -3.53 1.69
N THR A 445 -11.13 -2.47 2.06
CA THR A 445 -10.76 -1.48 3.08
C THR A 445 -11.91 -1.28 4.06
N THR A 446 -11.66 -0.51 5.13
CA THR A 446 -12.74 0.02 5.98
C THR A 446 -13.67 0.99 5.25
N ASP A 447 -13.31 1.52 4.08
CA ASP A 447 -14.23 2.33 3.26
C ASP A 447 -15.19 1.42 2.47
N ALA A 448 -14.67 0.40 1.76
CA ALA A 448 -15.44 -0.48 0.89
C ALA A 448 -14.85 -1.90 0.75
N TYR A 449 -15.74 -2.89 0.58
CA TYR A 449 -15.40 -4.29 0.27
C TYR A 449 -15.69 -4.58 -1.20
N TYR A 450 -14.68 -4.98 -1.97
CA TYR A 450 -14.76 -5.15 -3.42
C TYR A 450 -14.88 -6.63 -3.82
N THR A 451 -15.89 -6.95 -4.62
CA THR A 451 -16.16 -8.30 -5.15
C THR A 451 -15.84 -8.43 -6.65
N SER A 452 -15.25 -7.40 -7.26
CA SER A 452 -14.90 -7.32 -8.68
C SER A 452 -13.62 -6.49 -8.85
N ASP A 453 -12.66 -6.94 -9.66
CA ASP A 453 -11.59 -6.07 -10.14
C ASP A 453 -12.16 -5.02 -11.10
N ARG A 454 -11.73 -3.76 -10.96
CA ARG A 454 -12.12 -2.63 -11.83
C ARG A 454 -10.93 -1.84 -12.33
N THR A 455 -9.72 -2.35 -12.14
CA THR A 455 -8.48 -1.58 -12.28
C THR A 455 -8.02 -1.40 -13.73
N GLY A 456 -8.44 -2.28 -14.64
CA GLY A 456 -8.00 -2.31 -16.04
C GLY A 456 -6.55 -2.80 -16.27
N HIS A 457 -5.75 -2.88 -15.20
CA HIS A 457 -4.30 -3.17 -15.22
C HIS A 457 -3.50 -2.23 -16.15
N GLY A 458 -2.23 -2.56 -16.46
CA GLY A 458 -1.41 -1.83 -17.43
C GLY A 458 -0.83 -0.49 -16.96
N TRP A 459 -0.57 -0.30 -15.66
CA TRP A 459 -0.11 0.97 -15.06
C TRP A 459 1.16 1.56 -15.71
N ASN A 460 1.05 2.69 -16.42
CA ASN A 460 2.13 3.32 -17.18
C ASN A 460 3.19 4.08 -16.35
N GLY A 461 3.14 4.02 -15.01
CA GLY A 461 4.11 4.69 -14.13
C GLY A 461 3.78 6.13 -13.74
N ALA A 462 2.54 6.58 -13.91
CA ALA A 462 2.07 7.87 -13.42
C ALA A 462 2.24 8.04 -11.88
N ASN A 463 2.09 9.29 -11.40
CA ASN A 463 2.04 9.66 -9.98
C ASN A 463 3.30 9.30 -9.14
N GLY A 464 4.47 9.34 -9.78
CA GLY A 464 5.77 9.16 -9.14
C GLY A 464 6.51 7.88 -9.54
N GLY A 465 6.50 7.56 -10.83
CA GLY A 465 7.47 6.69 -11.50
C GLY A 465 7.68 5.33 -10.85
N SER A 466 8.91 4.82 -10.95
CA SER A 466 9.31 3.51 -10.43
C SER A 466 9.57 3.46 -8.92
N VAL A 467 9.34 4.55 -8.16
CA VAL A 467 9.78 4.75 -6.76
C VAL A 467 9.56 3.51 -5.88
N ALA A 468 8.32 3.03 -5.77
CA ALA A 468 7.99 1.96 -4.82
C ALA A 468 8.66 0.64 -5.23
N LEU A 469 8.56 0.27 -6.50
CA LEU A 469 9.15 -0.96 -7.03
C LEU A 469 10.68 -0.94 -6.95
N THR A 470 11.31 0.21 -7.15
CA THR A 470 12.75 0.39 -7.03
C THR A 470 13.24 0.34 -5.58
N GLN A 471 12.52 0.94 -4.62
CA GLN A 471 12.80 0.78 -3.19
C GLN A 471 12.62 -0.69 -2.72
N ILE A 472 11.54 -1.36 -3.13
CA ILE A 472 11.30 -2.79 -2.83
C ILE A 472 12.41 -3.67 -3.44
N TYR A 473 12.83 -3.41 -4.67
CA TYR A 473 13.96 -4.12 -5.30
C TYR A 473 15.25 -3.95 -4.48
N GLY A 474 15.57 -2.73 -4.04
CA GLY A 474 16.70 -2.48 -3.15
C GLY A 474 16.58 -3.24 -1.82
N ALA A 475 15.44 -3.13 -1.15
CA ALA A 475 15.21 -3.70 0.17
C ALA A 475 15.22 -5.24 0.20
N TYR A 476 14.78 -5.91 -0.87
CA TYR A 476 14.69 -7.38 -0.89
C TYR A 476 15.71 -8.07 -1.80
N VAL A 477 16.01 -7.55 -2.99
CA VAL A 477 16.98 -8.16 -3.90
C VAL A 477 18.40 -7.80 -3.47
N LEU A 478 18.71 -6.51 -3.32
CA LEU A 478 20.07 -6.06 -2.98
C LEU A 478 20.44 -6.37 -1.53
N ARG A 479 19.62 -5.96 -0.55
CA ARG A 479 19.94 -6.13 0.89
C ARG A 479 19.72 -7.54 1.44
N LYS A 480 18.66 -8.23 1.00
CA LYS A 480 18.21 -9.52 1.57
C LYS A 480 18.48 -10.73 0.66
N GLY A 481 18.95 -10.53 -0.58
CA GLY A 481 19.29 -11.63 -1.50
C GLY A 481 18.09 -12.47 -1.95
N LEU A 482 16.88 -11.91 -1.92
CA LEU A 482 15.66 -12.55 -2.42
C LEU A 482 15.47 -12.27 -3.92
N GLN A 483 14.61 -13.04 -4.59
CA GLN A 483 14.26 -12.80 -5.99
C GLN A 483 12.91 -12.09 -6.09
N ALA A 484 12.83 -11.12 -7.00
CA ALA A 484 11.64 -10.33 -7.29
C ALA A 484 11.52 -10.14 -8.83
N PRO A 485 11.25 -11.21 -9.59
CA PRO A 485 11.39 -11.18 -11.05
C PRO A 485 10.34 -10.31 -11.74
N PHE A 486 9.10 -10.22 -11.25
CA PHE A 486 8.11 -9.31 -11.83
C PHE A 486 8.45 -7.86 -11.54
N ILE A 487 8.95 -7.53 -10.34
CA ILE A 487 9.49 -6.22 -10.01
C ILE A 487 10.69 -5.89 -10.91
N ALA A 488 11.62 -6.83 -11.10
CA ALA A 488 12.80 -6.66 -11.95
C ALA A 488 12.40 -6.33 -13.39
N GLN A 489 11.56 -7.18 -14.00
CA GLN A 489 11.03 -7.01 -15.35
C GLN A 489 10.24 -5.70 -15.49
N ARG A 490 9.40 -5.33 -14.51
CA ARG A 490 8.62 -4.08 -14.57
C ARG A 490 9.49 -2.83 -14.56
N ARG A 491 10.56 -2.83 -13.76
CA ARG A 491 11.48 -1.70 -13.62
C ARG A 491 12.30 -1.41 -14.89
N LEU A 492 12.42 -2.36 -15.82
CA LEU A 492 13.12 -2.17 -17.09
C LEU A 492 12.46 -1.12 -18.01
N TRP A 493 11.21 -0.72 -17.73
CA TRP A 493 10.44 0.11 -18.65
C TRP A 493 9.58 1.21 -18.02
N MET A 494 9.56 1.31 -16.69
CA MET A 494 9.01 2.47 -15.99
C MET A 494 10.01 3.63 -16.05
N PRO A 495 9.57 4.88 -16.28
CA PRO A 495 10.47 6.04 -16.31
C PRO A 495 11.31 6.18 -15.03
N VAL A 496 12.55 6.64 -15.22
CA VAL A 496 13.44 7.12 -14.16
C VAL A 496 13.39 8.65 -14.21
N ASP A 497 12.29 9.18 -13.68
CA ASP A 497 12.02 10.62 -13.64
C ASP A 497 12.91 11.36 -12.61
N GLY A 498 12.84 12.69 -12.65
CA GLY A 498 13.53 13.60 -11.73
C GLY A 498 13.18 13.48 -10.24
N ASP A 499 12.32 12.53 -9.81
CA ASP A 499 12.09 12.19 -8.39
C ASP A 499 12.51 10.74 -8.07
N SER A 500 12.24 9.78 -8.95
CA SER A 500 12.47 8.35 -8.74
C SER A 500 13.94 7.93 -8.79
N PHE A 501 14.79 8.64 -9.53
CA PHE A 501 16.24 8.36 -9.57
C PHE A 501 16.93 8.47 -8.20
N MET A 502 16.37 9.28 -7.28
CA MET A 502 16.86 9.43 -5.90
C MET A 502 16.82 8.13 -5.09
N PHE A 503 16.05 7.13 -5.54
CA PHE A 503 15.90 5.85 -4.84
C PHE A 503 16.54 4.68 -5.62
N LEU A 504 17.10 4.95 -6.79
CA LEU A 504 17.68 3.94 -7.67
C LEU A 504 19.10 3.56 -7.20
N LYS A 505 19.27 2.30 -6.80
CA LYS A 505 20.53 1.70 -6.36
C LYS A 505 20.88 0.51 -7.25
N ASP A 506 22.17 0.31 -7.51
CA ASP A 506 22.70 -0.93 -8.11
C ASP A 506 23.22 -1.91 -7.04
N SER A 507 23.54 -1.41 -5.85
CA SER A 507 24.06 -2.15 -4.71
C SER A 507 23.57 -1.55 -3.40
N ASP A 508 23.25 -2.38 -2.41
CA ASP A 508 22.93 -1.95 -1.04
C ASP A 508 23.14 -3.13 -0.08
N THR A 509 24.08 -2.99 0.86
CA THR A 509 24.40 -4.01 1.86
C THR A 509 24.12 -3.55 3.30
N THR A 510 23.30 -2.50 3.45
CA THR A 510 22.90 -1.97 4.76
C THR A 510 22.06 -2.97 5.55
N LYS A 511 21.90 -2.75 6.86
CA LYS A 511 21.15 -3.64 7.76
C LYS A 511 20.33 -2.85 8.77
N ALA A 512 19.15 -3.37 9.09
CA ALA A 512 18.26 -2.93 10.13
C ALA A 512 17.76 -4.16 10.94
N THR A 513 17.20 -3.94 12.11
CA THR A 513 16.74 -5.00 13.03
C THR A 513 15.21 -5.06 13.03
N PRO A 514 14.58 -6.24 12.88
CA PRO A 514 13.14 -6.36 13.01
C PRO A 514 12.66 -5.93 14.41
N PRO A 515 11.59 -5.11 14.52
CA PRO A 515 11.01 -4.80 15.83
C PRO A 515 10.39 -6.06 16.47
N PRO A 516 10.09 -6.03 17.79
CA PRO A 516 9.44 -7.14 18.48
C PRO A 516 8.21 -7.68 17.74
N ALA A 517 7.96 -8.99 17.89
CA ALA A 517 6.84 -9.67 17.25
C ALA A 517 5.50 -8.96 17.54
N LEU A 518 4.61 -8.93 16.55
CA LEU A 518 3.35 -8.20 16.69
C LEU A 518 2.47 -8.83 17.77
N PRO A 519 1.84 -8.04 18.66
CA PRO A 519 1.03 -8.54 19.77
C PRO A 519 -0.37 -8.97 19.31
N ILE A 520 -0.45 -9.68 18.17
CA ILE A 520 -1.68 -10.24 17.62
C ILE A 520 -2.12 -11.39 18.53
N PRO A 521 -3.35 -11.36 19.07
CA PRO A 521 -3.81 -12.40 19.97
C PRO A 521 -4.00 -13.73 19.23
N SER A 522 -3.37 -14.79 19.71
CA SER A 522 -3.60 -16.15 19.22
C SER A 522 -5.02 -16.61 19.54
N THR A 523 -5.59 -17.46 18.68
CA THR A 523 -6.91 -18.09 18.89
C THR A 523 -6.80 -19.60 18.85
N THR A 524 -7.54 -20.27 19.73
CA THR A 524 -7.72 -21.74 19.74
C THR A 524 -9.20 -22.06 19.74
N SER A 525 -9.57 -23.22 19.19
CA SER A 525 -10.97 -23.65 19.13
C SER A 525 -11.58 -23.84 20.52
N ILE A 526 -12.90 -23.64 20.64
CA ILE A 526 -13.63 -23.78 21.91
C ILE A 526 -14.70 -24.88 21.87
N THR A 527 -14.59 -25.83 22.80
CA THR A 527 -15.59 -26.89 23.07
C THR A 527 -16.48 -26.59 24.27
N SER A 528 -15.95 -25.87 25.26
CA SER A 528 -16.56 -25.76 26.60
C SER A 528 -16.22 -24.43 27.28
N GLY A 529 -16.92 -24.13 28.38
CA GLY A 529 -16.61 -22.96 29.21
C GLY A 529 -17.06 -21.61 28.64
N PHE A 530 -18.04 -21.60 27.73
CA PHE A 530 -18.86 -20.42 27.49
C PHE A 530 -19.95 -20.29 28.57
N SER A 531 -20.08 -19.09 29.12
CA SER A 531 -21.23 -18.64 29.89
C SER A 531 -22.30 -18.08 28.94
N ASN A 532 -23.56 -18.08 29.36
CA ASN A 532 -24.66 -17.48 28.61
C ASN A 532 -25.25 -16.28 29.38
N ALA A 533 -25.68 -15.23 28.67
CA ALA A 533 -26.39 -14.10 29.25
C ALA A 533 -27.40 -13.51 28.25
N ASP A 534 -28.63 -13.34 28.71
CA ASP A 534 -29.68 -12.58 28.01
C ASP A 534 -29.59 -11.11 28.42
N ILE A 535 -29.27 -10.26 27.44
CA ILE A 535 -28.95 -8.86 27.65
C ILE A 535 -30.20 -8.03 27.50
N GLY A 536 -30.40 -7.05 28.39
CA GLY A 536 -31.36 -5.97 28.19
C GLY A 536 -32.83 -6.39 28.06
N GLY A 537 -33.24 -7.48 28.69
CA GLY A 537 -34.60 -7.99 28.62
C GLY A 537 -34.90 -8.79 27.35
N ALA A 538 -33.88 -9.41 26.75
CA ALA A 538 -34.09 -10.46 25.74
C ALA A 538 -34.98 -11.58 26.31
N ALA A 539 -36.11 -11.87 25.66
CA ALA A 539 -37.10 -12.83 26.13
C ALA A 539 -37.79 -13.58 24.97
N PRO A 540 -38.06 -14.91 25.06
CA PRO A 540 -37.63 -15.84 26.12
C PRO A 540 -36.11 -15.90 26.30
N ALA A 541 -35.66 -16.44 27.43
CA ALA A 541 -34.24 -16.67 27.69
C ALA A 541 -33.63 -17.57 26.60
N GLY A 542 -32.46 -17.17 26.11
CA GLY A 542 -31.72 -17.91 25.11
C GLY A 542 -30.81 -18.99 25.71
N GLY A 543 -29.98 -19.57 24.85
CA GLY A 543 -28.96 -20.52 25.28
C GLY A 543 -28.12 -21.03 24.11
N ALA A 544 -27.01 -21.69 24.43
CA ALA A 544 -26.15 -22.32 23.44
C ALA A 544 -25.90 -23.79 23.75
N THR A 545 -25.89 -24.60 22.70
CA THR A 545 -25.49 -26.01 22.75
C THR A 545 -24.37 -26.26 21.75
N TYR A 546 -23.54 -27.25 22.03
CA TYR A 546 -22.42 -27.64 21.18
C TYR A 546 -22.50 -29.14 20.86
N ALA A 547 -22.46 -29.48 19.57
CA ALA A 547 -22.45 -30.85 19.06
C ALA A 547 -21.77 -30.88 17.69
N ASP A 548 -21.09 -31.99 17.35
CA ASP A 548 -20.59 -32.29 16.00
C ASP A 548 -19.80 -31.15 15.31
N GLY A 549 -18.95 -30.46 16.09
CA GLY A 549 -18.12 -29.35 15.60
C GLY A 549 -18.85 -28.00 15.48
N LYS A 550 -20.11 -27.93 15.88
CA LYS A 550 -21.00 -26.77 15.69
C LYS A 550 -21.61 -26.27 16.99
N TRP A 551 -21.75 -24.95 17.07
CA TRP A 551 -22.53 -24.28 18.10
C TRP A 551 -23.91 -23.93 17.52
N ILE A 552 -24.97 -24.34 18.21
CA ILE A 552 -26.33 -23.84 17.97
C ILE A 552 -26.64 -22.85 19.08
N VAL A 553 -26.84 -21.58 18.72
CA VAL A 553 -27.12 -20.49 19.67
C VAL A 553 -28.52 -19.97 19.40
N GLN A 554 -29.34 -20.00 20.44
CA GLN A 554 -30.71 -19.50 20.45
C GLN A 554 -30.75 -18.17 21.18
N GLY A 555 -31.25 -17.13 20.51
CA GLY A 555 -31.35 -15.79 21.08
C GLY A 555 -32.62 -15.07 20.70
N ALA A 556 -33.32 -14.56 21.72
CA ALA A 556 -34.33 -13.53 21.54
C ALA A 556 -33.66 -12.15 21.50
N GLY A 557 -34.47 -11.08 21.47
CA GLY A 557 -33.97 -9.72 21.52
C GLY A 557 -34.80 -8.75 20.70
N ASN A 558 -34.69 -7.46 21.04
CA ASN A 558 -35.20 -6.39 20.19
C ASN A 558 -34.18 -5.96 19.14
N ASP A 559 -32.91 -5.82 19.51
CA ASP A 559 -31.88 -5.26 18.63
C ASP A 559 -30.46 -5.35 19.23
N ILE A 560 -29.43 -5.35 18.37
CA ILE A 560 -28.03 -5.08 18.74
C ILE A 560 -27.63 -3.63 18.33
N PHE A 561 -28.41 -2.99 17.46
CA PHE A 561 -27.96 -2.01 16.47
C PHE A 561 -28.42 -0.56 16.73
N TRP A 562 -29.73 -0.28 16.77
CA TRP A 562 -30.26 1.09 16.65
C TRP A 562 -30.72 1.75 17.94
N ARG A 563 -30.89 0.97 19.01
CA ARG A 563 -31.43 1.46 20.29
C ARG A 563 -30.31 1.78 21.28
N THR A 564 -30.54 2.80 22.11
CA THR A 564 -29.67 3.21 23.24
C THR A 564 -29.43 2.09 24.25
N GLN A 565 -30.35 1.12 24.24
CA GLN A 565 -30.38 -0.11 25.01
C GLN A 565 -30.40 -1.28 24.02
N ASP A 566 -29.44 -2.19 24.14
CA ASP A 566 -29.43 -3.45 23.40
C ASP A 566 -30.37 -4.48 24.04
N ALA A 567 -30.76 -5.48 23.24
CA ALA A 567 -31.39 -6.71 23.71
C ALA A 567 -31.06 -7.87 22.75
N PHE A 568 -30.28 -8.84 23.25
CA PHE A 568 -29.79 -10.01 22.51
C PHE A 568 -29.32 -11.13 23.45
N HIS A 569 -29.11 -12.34 22.94
CA HIS A 569 -28.41 -13.41 23.67
C HIS A 569 -26.91 -13.40 23.38
N PHE A 570 -26.10 -13.62 24.41
CA PHE A 570 -24.64 -13.63 24.33
C PHE A 570 -24.06 -14.89 24.97
N THR A 571 -23.29 -15.64 24.20
CA THR A 571 -22.60 -16.88 24.59
C THR A 571 -21.11 -16.61 24.59
N TYR A 572 -20.52 -16.45 25.78
CA TYR A 572 -19.29 -15.66 25.96
C TYR A 572 -18.29 -16.26 26.96
N LYS A 573 -17.03 -15.83 26.83
CA LYS A 573 -15.96 -16.05 27.80
C LYS A 573 -15.39 -14.70 28.24
N ALA A 574 -15.02 -14.59 29.51
CA ALA A 574 -14.20 -13.47 29.99
C ALA A 574 -12.72 -13.76 29.72
N ILE A 575 -11.98 -12.80 29.17
CA ILE A 575 -10.54 -12.88 28.91
C ILE A 575 -9.86 -11.58 29.31
N THR A 576 -8.53 -11.62 29.49
CA THR A 576 -7.73 -10.46 29.93
C THR A 576 -6.72 -10.05 28.86
N GLY A 577 -6.61 -8.74 28.59
CA GLY A 577 -5.64 -8.14 27.67
C GLY A 577 -6.09 -8.14 26.21
N ASN A 578 -5.17 -8.48 25.30
CA ASN A 578 -5.47 -8.64 23.88
C ASN A 578 -6.29 -9.91 23.65
N GLY A 579 -7.16 -9.90 22.64
CA GLY A 579 -8.01 -11.07 22.39
C GLY A 579 -8.79 -11.00 21.09
N ALA A 580 -9.03 -12.16 20.49
CA ALA A 580 -9.84 -12.32 19.30
C ALA A 580 -10.92 -13.38 19.47
N ILE A 581 -11.96 -13.25 18.65
CA ILE A 581 -13.05 -14.21 18.48
C ILE A 581 -13.31 -14.36 16.98
N ILE A 582 -13.37 -15.60 16.51
CA ILE A 582 -13.52 -15.97 15.10
C ILE A 582 -14.62 -17.04 15.02
N ALA A 583 -15.51 -16.95 14.03
CA ALA A 583 -16.50 -17.98 13.75
C ALA A 583 -16.89 -17.98 12.27
N LYS A 584 -17.30 -19.15 11.77
CA LYS A 584 -18.08 -19.26 10.53
C LYS A 584 -19.56 -19.31 10.90
N VAL A 585 -20.35 -18.36 10.40
CA VAL A 585 -21.81 -18.39 10.55
C VAL A 585 -22.37 -19.28 9.44
N GLU A 586 -22.95 -20.42 9.83
CA GLU A 586 -23.46 -21.43 8.90
C GLU A 586 -24.91 -21.19 8.49
N SER A 587 -25.73 -20.64 9.39
CA SER A 587 -27.12 -20.28 9.11
C SER A 587 -27.68 -19.30 10.15
N VAL A 588 -28.53 -18.38 9.69
CA VAL A 588 -29.28 -17.45 10.54
C VAL A 588 -30.77 -17.74 10.41
N GLN A 589 -31.50 -17.95 11.51
CA GLN A 589 -32.96 -18.15 11.41
C GLN A 589 -33.65 -16.84 11.08
N ASN A 590 -34.46 -16.83 10.01
CA ASN A 590 -35.23 -15.66 9.61
C ASN A 590 -36.49 -15.47 10.51
N THR A 591 -36.29 -15.00 11.74
CA THR A 591 -37.36 -14.46 12.60
C THR A 591 -37.75 -13.03 12.21
N SER A 592 -36.86 -12.34 11.49
CA SER A 592 -36.99 -10.99 10.96
C SER A 592 -35.89 -10.80 9.90
N PRO A 593 -36.06 -10.00 8.83
CA PRO A 593 -34.96 -9.63 7.91
C PRO A 593 -33.77 -8.93 8.58
N ALA A 594 -33.96 -8.42 9.80
CA ALA A 594 -32.91 -7.83 10.63
C ALA A 594 -32.35 -8.79 11.71
N ALA A 595 -32.86 -10.02 11.80
CA ALA A 595 -32.31 -11.04 12.69
C ALA A 595 -30.85 -11.35 12.30
N VAL A 596 -29.97 -11.42 13.31
CA VAL A 596 -28.51 -11.46 13.14
C VAL A 596 -27.86 -12.51 14.03
N ALA A 597 -26.79 -13.12 13.52
CA ALA A 597 -25.93 -14.04 14.26
C ALA A 597 -24.47 -13.79 13.92
N GLY A 598 -23.59 -13.70 14.92
CA GLY A 598 -22.21 -13.26 14.73
C GLY A 598 -21.31 -13.43 15.94
N VAL A 599 -20.22 -12.66 15.94
CA VAL A 599 -19.25 -12.55 17.02
C VAL A 599 -19.26 -11.15 17.63
N MET A 600 -18.94 -11.04 18.92
CA MET A 600 -18.89 -9.78 19.65
C MET A 600 -17.73 -9.73 20.64
N ILE A 601 -17.15 -8.53 20.81
CA ILE A 601 -16.27 -8.14 21.91
C ILE A 601 -16.95 -6.97 22.66
N ARG A 602 -17.04 -7.03 23.99
CA ARG A 602 -17.63 -5.97 24.83
C ARG A 602 -16.89 -5.79 26.15
N THR A 603 -16.94 -4.58 26.72
CA THR A 603 -16.18 -4.21 27.93
C THR A 603 -16.82 -4.69 29.24
N SER A 604 -18.15 -4.78 29.30
CA SER A 604 -18.88 -5.35 30.44
C SER A 604 -20.17 -6.04 29.98
N LEU A 605 -20.78 -6.83 30.86
CA LEU A 605 -22.06 -7.52 30.61
C LEU A 605 -23.29 -6.60 30.77
N GLU A 606 -23.09 -5.37 31.25
CA GLU A 606 -24.14 -4.36 31.42
C GLU A 606 -24.82 -3.96 30.10
N GLN A 607 -26.11 -3.62 30.18
CA GLN A 607 -26.88 -3.17 29.02
C GLN A 607 -26.27 -1.90 28.41
N GLY A 608 -26.10 -1.90 27.09
CA GLY A 608 -25.52 -0.78 26.37
C GLY A 608 -24.02 -0.57 26.63
N ALA A 609 -23.28 -1.60 27.11
CA ALA A 609 -21.83 -1.52 27.25
C ALA A 609 -21.12 -1.23 25.91
N PRO A 610 -19.97 -0.52 25.93
CA PRO A 610 -19.07 -0.39 24.78
C PRO A 610 -18.70 -1.74 24.17
N ARG A 611 -18.84 -1.84 22.85
CA ARG A 611 -18.75 -3.11 22.12
C ARG A 611 -18.40 -2.93 20.65
N ALA A 612 -17.86 -3.98 20.07
CA ALA A 612 -17.76 -4.21 18.64
C ALA A 612 -18.42 -5.55 18.30
N TRP A 613 -19.17 -5.62 17.22
CA TRP A 613 -19.73 -6.89 16.72
C TRP A 613 -19.67 -7.01 15.20
N MET A 614 -19.56 -8.24 14.71
CA MET A 614 -19.54 -8.64 13.30
C MET A 614 -20.51 -9.82 13.13
N ALA A 615 -21.57 -9.67 12.35
CA ALA A 615 -22.62 -10.68 12.21
C ALA A 615 -23.09 -10.83 10.76
N ILE A 616 -23.77 -11.94 10.48
CA ILE A 616 -24.54 -12.13 9.25
C ILE A 616 -26.01 -11.90 9.59
N ALA A 617 -26.71 -11.15 8.74
CA ALA A 617 -28.15 -10.95 8.84
C ALA A 617 -28.90 -11.94 7.95
N SER A 618 -30.08 -12.36 8.39
CA SER A 618 -31.00 -13.26 7.65
C SER A 618 -31.35 -12.77 6.23
N ARG A 619 -31.26 -11.44 5.98
CA ARG A 619 -31.45 -10.84 4.65
C ARG A 619 -30.26 -10.97 3.68
N GLY A 620 -29.21 -11.72 4.05
CA GLY A 620 -28.06 -11.98 3.17
C GLY A 620 -27.06 -10.83 3.12
N ASN A 621 -26.80 -10.21 4.27
CA ASN A 621 -25.79 -9.16 4.44
C ASN A 621 -24.77 -9.55 5.52
N ALA A 622 -23.53 -9.09 5.40
CA ALA A 622 -22.62 -8.98 6.54
C ALA A 622 -22.78 -7.60 7.19
N GLU A 623 -23.02 -7.57 8.50
CA GLU A 623 -23.32 -6.37 9.27
C GLU A 623 -22.39 -6.19 10.46
N GLN A 624 -22.04 -4.95 10.76
CA GLN A 624 -21.06 -4.59 11.79
C GLN A 624 -21.42 -3.26 12.45
N ASN A 625 -21.10 -3.12 13.73
CA ASN A 625 -21.20 -1.86 14.47
C ASN A 625 -20.26 -1.85 15.69
N MET A 626 -19.78 -0.66 16.05
CA MET A 626 -18.84 -0.42 17.15
C MET A 626 -19.36 0.62 18.17
N GLN A 627 -20.52 0.36 18.78
CA GLN A 627 -21.18 1.26 19.74
C GLN A 627 -20.30 1.65 20.93
N LYS A 628 -20.28 2.96 21.22
CA LYS A 628 -19.51 3.62 22.29
C LYS A 628 -18.00 3.36 22.23
N LEU A 629 -17.48 3.10 21.03
CA LEU A 629 -16.07 3.16 20.69
C LEU A 629 -15.82 4.39 19.80
N ALA A 630 -14.62 4.95 19.82
CA ALA A 630 -14.21 5.97 18.86
C ALA A 630 -13.85 5.28 17.54
N VAL A 631 -14.80 5.26 16.59
CA VAL A 631 -14.68 4.50 15.34
C VAL A 631 -13.98 5.31 14.24
N TYR A 632 -13.12 4.64 13.47
CA TYR A 632 -12.54 5.19 12.24
C TYR A 632 -13.65 5.75 11.32
N GLY A 633 -13.46 6.94 10.77
CA GLY A 633 -14.43 7.61 9.88
C GLY A 633 -15.64 8.22 10.62
N GLY A 634 -15.77 7.99 11.93
CA GLY A 634 -16.86 8.50 12.76
C GLY A 634 -18.15 7.68 12.65
N SER A 635 -19.25 8.24 13.16
CA SER A 635 -20.52 7.52 13.37
C SER A 635 -21.13 6.90 12.10
N ASN A 636 -20.81 7.42 10.92
CA ASN A 636 -21.28 6.89 9.63
C ASN A 636 -20.53 5.61 9.19
N TYR A 637 -19.42 5.26 9.85
CA TYR A 637 -18.54 4.14 9.48
C TYR A 637 -18.63 2.97 10.45
N GLY A 638 -18.87 3.23 11.75
CA GLY A 638 -19.20 2.22 12.76
C GLY A 638 -20.60 1.62 12.62
N THR A 639 -21.09 1.51 11.39
CA THR A 639 -22.38 0.97 10.97
C THR A 639 -22.24 0.66 9.48
N LYS A 640 -21.99 -0.61 9.12
CA LYS A 640 -21.98 -1.04 7.72
C LYS A 640 -22.83 -2.29 7.53
N ALA A 641 -23.50 -2.32 6.39
CA ALA A 641 -24.11 -3.51 5.82
C ALA A 641 -23.43 -3.75 4.47
N LEU A 642 -22.59 -4.78 4.40
CA LEU A 642 -21.88 -5.20 3.21
C LEU A 642 -22.71 -6.27 2.50
N GLY A 643 -23.03 -6.02 1.22
CA GLY A 643 -23.68 -7.01 0.38
C GLY A 643 -22.75 -8.20 0.16
N ILE A 644 -23.12 -9.35 0.72
CA ILE A 644 -22.41 -10.62 0.49
C ILE A 644 -23.03 -11.36 -0.70
N ALA A 645 -22.27 -12.26 -1.33
CA ALA A 645 -22.76 -12.98 -2.50
C ALA A 645 -23.90 -13.93 -2.10
N SER A 646 -25.10 -13.77 -2.70
CA SER A 646 -26.28 -14.58 -2.38
C SER A 646 -26.14 -16.07 -2.72
N ALA A 647 -25.11 -16.45 -3.48
CA ALA A 647 -24.72 -17.83 -3.74
C ALA A 647 -23.90 -18.48 -2.60
N THR A 648 -23.46 -17.70 -1.61
CA THR A 648 -22.59 -18.13 -0.51
C THR A 648 -23.38 -18.10 0.81
N PRO A 649 -23.98 -19.22 1.26
CA PRO A 649 -24.94 -19.23 2.36
C PRO A 649 -24.31 -19.08 3.76
N SER A 650 -22.99 -19.18 3.86
CA SER A 650 -22.22 -19.13 5.12
C SER A 650 -21.03 -18.20 4.98
N TYR A 651 -20.74 -17.36 5.98
CA TYR A 651 -19.61 -16.42 5.95
C TYR A 651 -18.78 -16.47 7.24
N TRP A 652 -17.52 -16.11 7.12
CA TRP A 652 -16.59 -16.02 8.23
C TRP A 652 -16.50 -14.60 8.78
N VAL A 653 -16.62 -14.48 10.10
CA VAL A 653 -16.51 -13.21 10.84
C VAL A 653 -15.43 -13.31 11.92
N LYS A 654 -14.68 -12.24 12.09
CA LYS A 654 -13.63 -12.13 13.12
C LYS A 654 -13.66 -10.74 13.76
N LEU A 655 -13.42 -10.70 15.07
CA LEU A 655 -13.01 -9.50 15.79
C LEU A 655 -11.68 -9.75 16.49
N GLU A 656 -10.86 -8.72 16.58
CA GLU A 656 -9.53 -8.78 17.18
C GLU A 656 -9.23 -7.47 17.92
N ARG A 657 -8.95 -7.57 19.23
CA ARG A 657 -8.46 -6.46 20.06
C ARG A 657 -6.95 -6.54 20.22
N VAL A 658 -6.26 -5.43 19.91
CA VAL A 658 -4.83 -5.21 20.13
C VAL A 658 -4.65 -3.89 20.87
N GLY A 659 -4.19 -3.93 22.12
CA GLY A 659 -4.14 -2.76 23.00
C GLY A 659 -5.55 -2.24 23.26
N ASN A 660 -5.85 -1.02 22.79
CA ASN A 660 -7.17 -0.40 22.84
C ASN A 660 -7.93 -0.40 21.51
N ILE A 661 -7.35 -0.92 20.44
CA ILE A 661 -7.97 -0.98 19.10
C ILE A 661 -8.69 -2.33 18.94
N ILE A 662 -9.92 -2.30 18.44
CA ILE A 662 -10.63 -3.47 17.92
C ILE A 662 -10.76 -3.35 16.40
N THR A 663 -10.44 -4.42 15.67
CA THR A 663 -10.66 -4.54 14.21
C THR A 663 -11.68 -5.64 13.92
N GLY A 664 -12.66 -5.34 13.05
CA GLY A 664 -13.56 -6.32 12.44
C GLY A 664 -13.03 -6.80 11.09
N TYR A 665 -13.18 -8.09 10.81
CA TYR A 665 -12.82 -8.69 9.53
C TYR A 665 -13.92 -9.63 9.00
N LEU A 666 -14.03 -9.69 7.68
CA LEU A 666 -14.94 -10.57 6.93
C LEU A 666 -14.13 -11.46 5.98
N SER A 667 -14.56 -12.71 5.80
CA SER A 667 -14.03 -13.60 4.75
C SER A 667 -15.14 -14.47 4.14
N PRO A 668 -15.17 -14.70 2.82
CA PRO A 668 -16.14 -15.59 2.18
C PRO A 668 -15.79 -17.08 2.36
N ASP A 669 -14.50 -17.40 2.49
CA ASP A 669 -13.97 -18.77 2.44
C ASP A 669 -13.13 -19.15 3.67
N GLY A 670 -12.72 -18.18 4.48
CA GLY A 670 -11.83 -18.37 5.63
C GLY A 670 -10.35 -18.26 5.26
N THR A 671 -10.01 -18.06 3.99
CA THR A 671 -8.64 -17.85 3.51
C THR A 671 -8.36 -16.36 3.33
N ASN A 672 -9.23 -15.61 2.64
CA ASN A 672 -8.99 -14.20 2.32
C ASN A 672 -9.78 -13.28 3.27
N TRP A 673 -9.08 -12.55 4.14
CA TRP A 673 -9.68 -11.76 5.23
C TRP A 673 -9.53 -10.26 5.02
N ALA A 674 -10.59 -9.57 4.62
CA ALA A 674 -10.61 -8.11 4.53
C ALA A 674 -10.91 -7.48 5.90
N ALA A 675 -10.19 -6.41 6.26
CA ALA A 675 -10.51 -5.59 7.44
C ALA A 675 -11.64 -4.62 7.07
N THR A 676 -12.77 -4.68 7.77
CA THR A 676 -14.01 -3.98 7.40
C THR A 676 -14.43 -2.90 8.39
N ASP A 677 -13.99 -2.97 9.65
CA ASP A 677 -14.20 -1.91 10.67
C ASP A 677 -12.99 -1.78 11.61
N VAL A 678 -12.75 -0.58 12.15
CA VAL A 678 -11.74 -0.33 13.19
C VAL A 678 -12.23 0.74 14.16
N GLY A 679 -12.18 0.44 15.46
CA GLY A 679 -12.57 1.37 16.52
C GLY A 679 -11.71 1.26 17.77
N ARG A 680 -11.60 2.37 18.49
CA ARG A 680 -10.80 2.52 19.71
C ARG A 680 -11.67 2.51 20.95
N ILE A 681 -11.28 1.73 21.95
CA ILE A 681 -11.75 1.87 23.34
C ILE A 681 -11.06 3.10 23.94
N ASP A 682 -11.84 4.10 24.33
CA ASP A 682 -11.31 5.26 25.04
C ASP A 682 -10.97 4.92 26.52
N ALA A 683 -10.06 5.67 27.13
CA ALA A 683 -9.52 5.34 28.45
C ALA A 683 -10.55 5.59 29.58
N PRO A 684 -10.56 4.77 30.66
CA PRO A 684 -9.69 3.64 30.91
C PRO A 684 -10.04 2.40 30.08
N VAL A 685 -9.02 1.82 29.46
CA VAL A 685 -9.15 0.61 28.64
C VAL A 685 -9.18 -0.58 29.60
N PRO A 686 -10.27 -1.39 29.65
CA PRO A 686 -10.40 -2.42 30.65
C PRO A 686 -9.49 -3.62 30.34
N ASP A 687 -8.86 -4.16 31.39
CA ASP A 687 -8.06 -5.38 31.31
C ASP A 687 -8.92 -6.58 30.91
N THR A 688 -10.05 -6.78 31.61
CA THR A 688 -11.01 -7.85 31.28
C THR A 688 -12.01 -7.39 30.23
N ILE A 689 -12.25 -8.25 29.24
CA ILE A 689 -13.29 -8.11 28.22
C ILE A 689 -14.07 -9.42 28.07
N TYR A 690 -15.26 -9.31 27.50
CA TYR A 690 -16.16 -10.43 27.24
C TYR A 690 -16.25 -10.64 25.74
N VAL A 691 -15.94 -11.86 25.30
CA VAL A 691 -15.79 -12.26 23.90
C VAL A 691 -16.63 -13.48 23.61
N GLY A 692 -17.35 -13.53 22.49
CA GLY A 692 -18.29 -14.63 22.27
C GLY A 692 -19.13 -14.55 21.00
N LEU A 693 -20.04 -15.51 20.90
CA LEU A 693 -21.09 -15.57 19.89
C LEU A 693 -22.28 -14.71 20.34
N VAL A 694 -22.91 -14.01 19.40
CA VAL A 694 -24.10 -13.19 19.65
C VAL A 694 -25.22 -13.54 18.67
N VAL A 695 -26.45 -13.59 19.17
CA VAL A 695 -27.66 -13.80 18.37
C VAL A 695 -28.78 -12.87 18.84
N SER A 696 -29.47 -12.23 17.90
CA SER A 696 -30.72 -11.50 18.15
C SER A 696 -31.76 -11.86 17.11
N SER A 697 -33.01 -12.01 17.55
CA SER A 697 -34.14 -12.32 16.68
C SER A 697 -34.80 -11.08 16.05
N VAL A 698 -34.53 -9.88 16.60
CA VAL A 698 -35.26 -8.63 16.32
C VAL A 698 -36.78 -8.80 16.47
N ALA A 699 -37.17 -9.68 17.41
CA ALA A 699 -38.53 -10.06 17.74
C ALA A 699 -38.58 -10.59 19.19
N ASN A 700 -38.76 -9.69 20.17
CA ASN A 700 -38.55 -9.97 21.60
C ASN A 700 -39.65 -10.81 22.31
N ASN A 701 -40.19 -11.80 21.61
CA ASN A 701 -40.95 -12.93 22.15
C ASN A 701 -40.62 -14.24 21.38
N THR A 702 -39.55 -14.26 20.59
CA THR A 702 -39.20 -15.33 19.64
C THR A 702 -37.71 -15.57 19.64
N LEU A 703 -37.29 -16.84 19.75
CA LEU A 703 -35.89 -17.24 19.61
C LEU A 703 -35.50 -17.34 18.13
N ASN A 704 -34.38 -16.72 17.77
CA ASN A 704 -33.62 -17.03 16.56
C ASN A 704 -32.61 -18.13 16.91
N SER A 705 -32.71 -19.30 16.29
CA SER A 705 -31.81 -20.44 16.45
C SER A 705 -30.80 -20.48 15.31
N SER A 706 -29.63 -19.88 15.52
CA SER A 706 -28.56 -19.77 14.51
C SER A 706 -27.44 -20.78 14.73
N THR A 707 -26.71 -21.12 13.66
CA THR A 707 -25.66 -22.15 13.68
C THR A 707 -24.31 -21.55 13.31
N PHE A 708 -23.28 -21.95 14.06
CA PHE A 708 -21.89 -21.57 13.86
C PHE A 708 -20.99 -22.81 13.80
N SER A 709 -19.90 -22.71 13.06
CA SER A 709 -18.79 -23.67 13.07
C SER A 709 -17.46 -22.93 13.24
N ASN A 710 -16.36 -23.68 13.40
CA ASN A 710 -15.00 -23.13 13.47
C ASN A 710 -14.78 -22.03 14.52
N VAL A 711 -15.53 -22.07 15.63
CA VAL A 711 -15.47 -21.05 16.68
C VAL A 711 -14.13 -21.13 17.42
N GLN A 712 -13.33 -20.06 17.33
CA GLN A 712 -12.04 -19.93 17.99
C GLN A 712 -11.92 -18.63 18.77
N ILE A 713 -11.21 -18.70 19.90
CA ILE A 713 -11.10 -17.59 20.85
C ILE A 713 -9.72 -17.56 21.49
N THR A 714 -9.27 -16.38 21.94
CA THR A 714 -8.05 -16.28 22.73
C THR A 714 -8.26 -16.92 24.11
N GLY A 715 -7.33 -17.80 24.51
CA GLY A 715 -7.51 -18.62 25.71
C GLY A 715 -8.66 -19.64 25.58
N GLY A 716 -8.94 -20.15 24.38
CA GLY A 716 -9.83 -21.30 24.17
C GLY A 716 -9.31 -22.57 24.83
N ASP A 717 -10.20 -23.53 25.08
CA ASP A 717 -9.84 -24.82 25.71
C ASP A 717 -9.06 -25.76 24.77
N GLY A 718 -9.10 -25.50 23.45
CA GLY A 718 -8.38 -26.27 22.44
C GLY A 718 -8.99 -27.64 22.12
N GLY A 719 -10.17 -27.97 22.68
CA GLY A 719 -10.73 -29.32 22.65
C GLY A 719 -11.68 -29.61 21.47
N ALA A 720 -12.17 -28.60 20.76
CA ALA A 720 -13.02 -28.82 19.59
C ALA A 720 -12.24 -29.47 18.44
N PRO A 721 -12.84 -30.44 17.71
CA PRO A 721 -12.16 -31.15 16.65
C PRO A 721 -11.63 -30.14 15.63
N SER A 722 -10.33 -30.24 15.37
CA SER A 722 -9.73 -29.63 14.21
C SER A 722 -10.51 -30.12 12.98
N VAL A 723 -11.03 -29.20 12.17
CA VAL A 723 -11.52 -29.55 10.82
C VAL A 723 -10.36 -29.41 9.85
N ILE A 724 -10.41 -30.18 8.77
CA ILE A 724 -9.44 -30.05 7.67
C ILE A 724 -9.52 -28.60 7.15
N PRO A 725 -8.38 -27.90 6.96
CA PRO A 725 -8.40 -26.54 6.45
C PRO A 725 -9.00 -26.48 5.05
N ALA A 726 -9.57 -25.33 4.66
CA ALA A 726 -9.83 -25.06 3.25
C ALA A 726 -8.52 -25.16 2.44
N ALA A 727 -8.61 -25.56 1.17
CA ALA A 727 -7.49 -25.42 0.25
C ALA A 727 -7.06 -23.95 0.14
N PRO A 728 -5.76 -23.63 0.00
CA PRO A 728 -5.31 -22.26 -0.25
C PRO A 728 -6.02 -21.69 -1.49
N ALA A 729 -6.81 -20.63 -1.33
CA ALA A 729 -7.68 -20.12 -2.41
C ALA A 729 -6.91 -19.53 -3.60
N MET A 730 -5.61 -19.29 -3.44
CA MET A 730 -4.72 -18.88 -4.51
C MET A 730 -3.30 -19.38 -4.25
N LEU A 731 -2.60 -19.70 -5.33
CA LEU A 731 -1.15 -19.87 -5.40
C LEU A 731 -0.64 -18.96 -6.54
N LEU A 732 0.51 -18.33 -6.33
CA LEU A 732 1.25 -17.56 -7.33
C LEU A 732 2.66 -18.10 -7.41
N ALA A 733 3.11 -18.42 -8.63
CA ALA A 733 4.46 -18.83 -8.97
C ALA A 733 5.15 -17.75 -9.82
N SER A 734 6.38 -17.37 -9.47
CA SER A 734 7.16 -16.36 -10.19
C SER A 734 8.33 -17.00 -10.97
N PRO A 735 8.68 -16.51 -12.18
CA PRO A 735 9.82 -17.00 -12.95
C PRO A 735 11.13 -16.40 -12.42
N GLY A 736 11.72 -17.05 -11.41
CA GLY A 736 13.03 -16.67 -10.88
C GLY A 736 14.20 -17.29 -11.62
N ASP A 737 15.43 -16.96 -11.22
CA ASP A 737 16.65 -17.57 -11.78
C ASP A 737 17.11 -18.76 -10.93
N GLY A 738 17.18 -19.94 -11.53
CA GLY A 738 17.48 -21.20 -10.84
C GLY A 738 16.47 -21.55 -9.74
N ALA A 739 15.34 -20.83 -9.71
CA ALA A 739 14.40 -20.84 -8.61
C ALA A 739 12.98 -20.45 -9.04
N VAL A 740 11.97 -21.03 -8.40
CA VAL A 740 10.59 -20.53 -8.47
C VAL A 740 10.16 -20.05 -7.08
N PRO A 741 10.11 -18.73 -6.85
CA PRO A 741 9.40 -18.15 -5.71
C PRO A 741 7.91 -18.48 -5.80
N LEU A 742 7.32 -18.91 -4.67
CA LEU A 742 5.91 -19.25 -4.52
C LEU A 742 5.29 -18.46 -3.37
N ARG A 743 4.06 -17.99 -3.53
CA ARG A 743 3.25 -17.44 -2.43
C ARG A 743 1.77 -17.84 -2.56
N TRP A 744 1.09 -18.11 -1.46
CA TRP A 744 -0.31 -18.56 -1.46
C TRP A 744 -1.16 -17.88 -0.39
N GLN A 745 -2.47 -17.82 -0.63
CA GLN A 745 -3.39 -17.27 0.38
C GLN A 745 -3.55 -18.26 1.52
N ALA A 746 -3.25 -17.82 2.76
CA ALA A 746 -3.21 -18.69 3.92
C ALA A 746 -4.60 -19.26 4.28
N SER A 747 -4.66 -20.53 4.69
CA SER A 747 -5.90 -21.21 5.06
C SER A 747 -6.15 -21.12 6.57
N PHE A 748 -7.37 -20.75 6.98
CA PHE A 748 -7.74 -20.76 8.40
C PHE A 748 -7.55 -22.14 9.04
N GLY A 749 -6.96 -22.13 10.24
CA GLY A 749 -6.72 -23.34 11.03
C GLY A 749 -5.61 -24.26 10.51
N ALA A 750 -4.89 -23.89 9.44
CA ALA A 750 -3.69 -24.61 9.01
C ALA A 750 -2.53 -24.39 10.00
N THR A 751 -1.77 -25.45 10.29
CA THR A 751 -0.53 -25.37 11.08
C THR A 751 0.72 -25.53 10.20
N SER A 752 0.57 -26.08 9.00
CA SER A 752 1.62 -26.16 7.99
C SER A 752 1.06 -26.35 6.59
N TYR A 753 1.93 -26.20 5.58
CA TYR A 753 1.65 -26.43 4.17
C TYR A 753 2.61 -27.47 3.58
N THR A 754 2.14 -28.13 2.52
CA THR A 754 2.94 -29.02 1.68
C THR A 754 2.88 -28.53 0.23
N VAL A 755 4.05 -28.24 -0.33
CA VAL A 755 4.25 -27.74 -1.70
C VAL A 755 4.53 -28.93 -2.62
N LYS A 756 3.73 -29.04 -3.68
CA LYS A 756 3.77 -30.13 -4.66
C LYS A 756 4.07 -29.56 -6.06
N ARG A 757 4.87 -30.27 -6.84
CA ARG A 757 5.33 -29.89 -8.18
C ARG A 757 5.06 -30.99 -9.20
N ALA A 758 4.64 -30.63 -10.42
CA ALA A 758 4.55 -31.51 -11.58
C ALA A 758 5.34 -30.92 -12.76
N ALA A 759 5.78 -31.79 -13.68
CA ALA A 759 6.54 -31.43 -14.88
C ALA A 759 5.66 -30.99 -16.07
N PHE A 760 4.34 -31.17 -15.98
CA PHE A 760 3.36 -30.72 -16.97
C PHE A 760 1.99 -30.50 -16.30
N SER A 761 1.12 -29.71 -16.92
CA SER A 761 -0.22 -29.40 -16.39
C SER A 761 -1.05 -30.68 -16.21
N GLY A 762 -1.63 -30.86 -15.01
CA GLY A 762 -2.38 -32.06 -14.64
C GLY A 762 -1.54 -33.34 -14.48
N GLY A 763 -0.21 -33.25 -14.56
CA GLY A 763 0.70 -34.39 -14.39
C GLY A 763 0.81 -34.90 -12.94
N PRO A 764 1.47 -36.06 -12.74
CA PRO A 764 1.74 -36.58 -11.40
C PRO A 764 2.61 -35.59 -10.61
N THR A 765 2.27 -35.39 -9.34
CA THR A 765 2.96 -34.44 -8.47
C THR A 765 3.94 -35.09 -7.50
N THR A 766 5.06 -34.44 -7.26
CA THR A 766 6.05 -34.77 -6.21
C THR A 766 6.07 -33.67 -5.16
N THR A 767 6.09 -34.03 -3.87
CA THR A 767 6.35 -33.07 -2.79
C THR A 767 7.76 -32.50 -2.93
N VAL A 768 7.89 -31.17 -2.96
CA VAL A 768 9.19 -30.45 -2.93
C VAL A 768 9.48 -29.80 -1.58
N ALA A 769 8.43 -29.49 -0.80
CA ALA A 769 8.56 -29.07 0.59
C ALA A 769 7.33 -29.50 1.41
N SER A 770 7.53 -29.78 2.70
CA SER A 770 6.47 -30.14 3.65
C SER A 770 6.77 -29.52 5.02
N GLY A 771 5.74 -29.24 5.81
CA GLY A 771 5.91 -28.59 7.11
C GLY A 771 6.19 -27.09 7.04
N VAL A 772 5.94 -26.46 5.89
CA VAL A 772 6.14 -25.01 5.72
C VAL A 772 5.13 -24.25 6.56
N THR A 773 5.57 -23.37 7.46
CA THR A 773 4.71 -22.64 8.40
C THR A 773 4.29 -21.24 7.90
N GLY A 774 5.03 -20.66 6.95
CA GLY A 774 4.69 -19.41 6.28
C GLY A 774 3.73 -19.58 5.10
N SER A 775 3.43 -18.46 4.42
CA SER A 775 2.62 -18.40 3.19
C SER A 775 3.45 -18.37 1.91
N SER A 776 4.77 -18.60 2.03
CA SER A 776 5.72 -18.57 0.91
C SER A 776 6.71 -19.74 0.92
N TYR A 777 7.30 -20.00 -0.24
CA TYR A 777 8.42 -20.93 -0.44
C TYR A 777 9.28 -20.46 -1.63
N THR A 778 10.44 -21.06 -1.83
CA THR A 778 11.23 -20.87 -3.05
C THR A 778 11.87 -22.19 -3.43
N ASP A 779 11.36 -22.80 -4.51
CA ASP A 779 11.90 -24.05 -5.04
C ASP A 779 13.19 -23.78 -5.81
N LYS A 780 14.33 -24.12 -5.22
CA LYS A 780 15.67 -23.99 -5.82
C LYS A 780 16.18 -25.30 -6.45
N SER A 781 15.27 -26.26 -6.70
CA SER A 781 15.58 -27.56 -7.31
C SER A 781 15.08 -27.66 -8.77
N VAL A 782 15.03 -26.52 -9.44
CA VAL A 782 14.50 -26.31 -10.79
C VAL A 782 15.63 -26.00 -11.77
N ILE A 783 15.33 -26.13 -13.06
CA ILE A 783 16.27 -25.86 -14.16
C ILE A 783 15.65 -24.79 -15.06
N ASN A 784 16.43 -23.76 -15.40
CA ASN A 784 15.99 -22.67 -16.26
C ASN A 784 15.50 -23.18 -17.64
N GLY A 785 14.46 -22.54 -18.16
CA GLY A 785 13.81 -22.92 -19.42
C GLY A 785 12.86 -24.14 -19.33
N THR A 786 12.72 -24.78 -18.16
CA THR A 786 11.75 -25.87 -17.94
C THR A 786 10.52 -25.34 -17.20
N THR A 787 9.32 -25.48 -17.74
CA THR A 787 8.09 -25.07 -17.03
C THR A 787 7.73 -26.05 -15.91
N TYR A 788 7.48 -25.54 -14.71
CA TYR A 788 7.02 -26.33 -13.57
C TYR A 788 5.65 -25.87 -13.09
N TYR A 789 4.79 -26.83 -12.73
CA TYR A 789 3.41 -26.61 -12.29
C TYR A 789 3.31 -26.92 -10.80
N TYR A 790 2.75 -26.02 -10.01
CA TYR A 790 2.71 -26.12 -8.55
C TYR A 790 1.29 -26.16 -8.00
N THR A 791 1.13 -26.85 -6.88
CA THR A 791 -0.05 -26.80 -6.01
C THR A 791 0.38 -26.86 -4.56
N VAL A 792 -0.42 -26.29 -3.65
CA VAL A 792 -0.16 -26.31 -2.21
C VAL A 792 -1.36 -26.91 -1.48
N THR A 793 -1.12 -27.78 -0.50
CA THR A 793 -2.15 -28.23 0.45
C THR A 793 -1.87 -27.71 1.84
N ALA A 794 -2.91 -27.22 2.51
CA ALA A 794 -2.90 -26.86 3.92
C ALA A 794 -3.07 -28.12 4.79
N THR A 795 -2.48 -28.16 5.98
CA THR A 795 -2.54 -29.31 6.89
C THR A 795 -2.64 -28.85 8.35
N ASN A 796 -3.40 -29.59 9.15
CA ASN A 796 -3.44 -29.49 10.61
C ASN A 796 -3.70 -30.87 11.23
N ALA A 797 -4.05 -30.93 12.52
CA ALA A 797 -4.30 -32.19 13.22
C ALA A 797 -5.52 -32.99 12.73
N ALA A 798 -6.39 -32.39 11.91
CA ALA A 798 -7.52 -33.07 11.27
C ALA A 798 -7.12 -33.88 10.03
N GLY A 799 -5.98 -33.53 9.41
CA GLY A 799 -5.60 -33.98 8.08
C GLY A 799 -5.23 -32.83 7.14
N THR A 800 -5.32 -33.10 5.85
CA THR A 800 -4.79 -32.27 4.76
C THR A 800 -5.90 -31.87 3.79
N SER A 801 -5.89 -30.61 3.34
CA SER A 801 -6.85 -30.06 2.39
C SER A 801 -6.71 -30.67 0.99
N ASP A 802 -7.71 -30.42 0.14
CA ASP A 802 -7.52 -30.45 -1.31
C ASP A 802 -6.38 -29.50 -1.75
N ASN A 803 -5.87 -29.72 -2.96
CA ASN A 803 -4.89 -28.84 -3.59
C ASN A 803 -5.48 -27.43 -3.80
N SER A 804 -4.65 -26.40 -3.64
CA SER A 804 -4.90 -25.07 -4.19
C SER A 804 -5.21 -25.11 -5.69
N PRO A 805 -5.78 -24.04 -6.26
CA PRO A 805 -5.61 -23.77 -7.69
C PRO A 805 -4.14 -23.88 -8.08
N ALA A 806 -3.87 -24.44 -9.25
CA ALA A 806 -2.51 -24.59 -9.75
C ALA A 806 -2.03 -23.30 -10.43
N ASP A 807 -0.76 -22.97 -10.25
CA ASP A 807 -0.05 -21.96 -11.05
C ASP A 807 1.28 -22.54 -11.56
N SER A 808 1.89 -21.90 -12.55
CA SER A 808 3.10 -22.41 -13.20
C SER A 808 4.09 -21.31 -13.55
N ALA A 809 5.38 -21.60 -13.39
CA ALA A 809 6.46 -20.73 -13.80
C ALA A 809 7.48 -21.49 -14.63
N THR A 810 8.07 -20.79 -15.60
CA THR A 810 9.31 -21.20 -16.27
C THR A 810 10.42 -20.33 -15.67
N PRO A 811 11.23 -20.82 -14.72
CA PRO A 811 12.40 -20.08 -14.26
C PRO A 811 13.34 -19.80 -15.43
N GLU A 812 13.99 -18.64 -15.41
CA GLU A 812 14.93 -18.20 -16.43
C GLU A 812 15.99 -17.27 -15.85
N HIS A 813 17.17 -17.26 -16.47
CA HIS A 813 18.20 -16.27 -16.15
C HIS A 813 17.69 -14.85 -16.44
N PRO A 814 18.07 -13.84 -15.63
CA PRO A 814 17.67 -12.47 -15.88
C PRO A 814 18.12 -12.02 -17.27
N MET A 815 17.16 -11.50 -18.02
CA MET A 815 17.42 -10.82 -19.28
C MET A 815 18.00 -9.44 -18.97
N VAL A 816 19.32 -9.28 -19.12
CA VAL A 816 20.04 -8.02 -18.88
C VAL A 816 20.06 -7.19 -20.16
N ASN A 817 19.83 -5.88 -20.05
CA ASN A 817 20.00 -4.96 -21.18
C ASN A 817 21.50 -4.78 -21.46
N VAL A 818 21.97 -5.31 -22.57
CA VAL A 818 23.37 -5.24 -23.00
C VAL A 818 23.68 -3.96 -23.79
N ALA A 819 22.68 -3.13 -24.11
CA ALA A 819 22.88 -1.81 -24.73
C ALA A 819 23.43 -0.76 -23.74
N THR A 820 24.51 -1.10 -23.01
CA THR A 820 25.13 -0.25 -22.00
C THR A 820 26.64 -0.10 -22.29
N GLY A 821 27.19 1.09 -22.00
CA GLY A 821 28.61 1.41 -22.20
C GLY A 821 29.09 1.56 -23.66
N GLY A 822 28.25 1.26 -24.65
CA GLY A 822 28.57 1.36 -26.08
C GLY A 822 28.23 2.70 -26.74
N ALA A 823 28.18 2.70 -28.08
CA ALA A 823 27.97 3.88 -28.91
C ALA A 823 26.68 3.76 -29.74
N ALA A 824 25.71 4.63 -29.45
CA ALA A 824 24.49 4.80 -30.23
C ALA A 824 24.72 5.73 -31.45
N ASN A 825 24.00 5.50 -32.55
CA ASN A 825 23.89 6.44 -33.67
C ASN A 825 22.54 6.27 -34.39
N ASP A 826 22.11 7.28 -35.15
CA ASP A 826 20.85 7.27 -35.92
C ASP A 826 21.05 7.61 -37.41
N SER A 827 19.96 7.50 -38.20
CA SER A 827 19.92 7.85 -39.62
C SER A 827 20.24 9.32 -39.96
N ALA A 828 20.32 10.22 -38.97
CA ALA A 828 20.79 11.59 -39.14
C ALA A 828 22.28 11.78 -38.76
N ASN A 829 22.97 10.70 -38.35
CA ASN A 829 24.31 10.71 -37.73
C ASN A 829 24.37 11.54 -36.45
N ASN A 830 23.31 11.49 -35.63
CA ASN A 830 23.20 12.22 -34.37
C ASN A 830 23.32 11.26 -33.16
N PRO A 831 24.54 10.95 -32.69
CA PRO A 831 24.75 10.01 -31.58
C PRO A 831 24.22 10.54 -30.24
N THR A 832 24.03 11.86 -30.09
CA THR A 832 23.44 12.46 -28.89
C THR A 832 21.93 12.19 -28.83
N ASN A 833 21.22 12.39 -29.95
CA ASN A 833 19.80 12.06 -30.08
C ASN A 833 19.56 10.54 -29.97
N ALA A 834 20.41 9.74 -30.62
CA ALA A 834 20.31 8.29 -30.58
C ALA A 834 20.49 7.72 -29.16
N ARG A 835 21.31 8.36 -28.31
CA ARG A 835 21.57 7.91 -26.93
C ARG A 835 20.32 7.94 -26.04
N SER A 836 19.36 8.82 -26.31
CA SER A 836 18.09 8.90 -25.56
C SER A 836 17.20 7.66 -25.68
N ALA A 837 17.52 6.72 -26.57
CA ALA A 837 16.83 5.43 -26.69
C ALA A 837 17.65 4.24 -26.15
N PHE A 838 18.77 4.52 -25.48
CA PHE A 838 19.65 3.53 -24.85
C PHE A 838 20.24 4.03 -23.51
N ASP A 839 19.55 4.94 -22.83
CA ASP A 839 19.96 5.45 -21.52
C ASP A 839 19.27 4.70 -20.35
N GLN A 840 18.38 3.76 -20.67
CA GLN A 840 17.54 3.01 -19.72
C GLN A 840 16.51 3.87 -19.00
N ASN A 841 16.09 4.98 -19.61
CA ASN A 841 15.11 5.91 -19.08
C ASN A 841 13.99 6.20 -20.09
N SER A 842 12.89 5.47 -20.00
CA SER A 842 11.68 5.73 -20.81
C SER A 842 10.98 7.07 -20.53
N GLY A 843 11.54 7.92 -19.66
CA GLY A 843 11.20 9.34 -19.54
C GLY A 843 11.93 10.26 -20.54
N THR A 844 12.85 9.73 -21.35
CA THR A 844 13.46 10.40 -22.50
C THR A 844 13.03 9.73 -23.82
N GLU A 845 13.41 10.31 -24.96
CA GLU A 845 13.03 9.80 -26.29
C GLU A 845 14.08 10.15 -27.35
N TRP A 846 14.25 9.25 -28.33
CA TRP A 846 14.88 9.56 -29.61
C TRP A 846 13.84 10.21 -30.53
N PHE A 847 14.13 11.39 -31.04
CA PHE A 847 13.21 12.15 -31.88
C PHE A 847 13.79 12.37 -33.29
N HIS A 848 13.12 11.91 -34.35
CA HIS A 848 13.67 11.86 -35.70
C HIS A 848 12.80 12.57 -36.74
N THR A 849 13.43 13.44 -37.54
CA THR A 849 12.80 14.09 -38.71
C THR A 849 12.76 13.14 -39.91
N GLY A 850 11.74 12.27 -39.93
CA GLY A 850 11.42 11.36 -41.02
C GLY A 850 10.32 10.38 -40.60
N VAL A 851 9.58 9.81 -41.56
CA VAL A 851 8.55 8.77 -41.31
C VAL A 851 9.11 7.33 -41.34
N SER A 852 10.42 7.23 -41.56
CA SER A 852 11.23 6.02 -41.64
C SER A 852 12.67 6.40 -41.34
N GLY A 853 13.43 5.54 -40.65
CA GLY A 853 14.79 5.83 -40.20
C GLY A 853 15.41 4.63 -39.48
N TRP A 854 16.60 4.78 -38.93
CA TRP A 854 17.22 3.72 -38.13
C TRP A 854 17.90 4.24 -36.87
N LEU A 855 17.89 3.39 -35.84
CA LEU A 855 18.66 3.50 -34.61
C LEU A 855 19.59 2.30 -34.52
N GLN A 856 20.88 2.52 -34.27
CA GLN A 856 21.86 1.45 -34.09
C GLN A 856 22.69 1.62 -32.82
N TYR A 857 23.20 0.50 -32.31
CA TYR A 857 24.13 0.44 -31.20
C TYR A 857 25.36 -0.39 -31.56
N ASP A 858 26.55 0.17 -31.34
CA ASP A 858 27.82 -0.57 -31.29
C ASP A 858 28.10 -0.98 -29.84
N LEU A 859 28.06 -2.27 -29.57
CA LEU A 859 28.35 -2.84 -28.25
C LEU A 859 29.85 -2.81 -27.90
N GLY A 860 30.73 -2.53 -28.87
CA GLY A 860 32.20 -2.62 -28.76
C GLY A 860 32.74 -4.06 -28.73
N HIS A 861 31.89 -5.03 -28.40
CA HIS A 861 32.19 -6.47 -28.33
C HIS A 861 31.11 -7.26 -29.08
N THR A 862 31.34 -8.56 -29.31
CA THR A 862 30.33 -9.46 -29.91
C THR A 862 29.48 -10.10 -28.81
N GLU A 863 28.17 -9.93 -28.90
CA GLU A 863 27.19 -10.40 -27.90
C GLU A 863 26.03 -11.11 -28.61
N ARG A 864 25.34 -12.03 -27.91
CA ARG A 864 24.22 -12.80 -28.46
C ARG A 864 22.89 -12.30 -27.90
N VAL A 865 22.36 -11.23 -28.47
CA VAL A 865 21.03 -10.71 -28.16
C VAL A 865 19.99 -11.78 -28.53
N GLN A 866 19.15 -12.14 -27.56
CA GLN A 866 18.08 -13.16 -27.70
C GLN A 866 16.69 -12.53 -27.79
N ARG A 867 16.56 -11.29 -27.31
CA ARG A 867 15.31 -10.57 -27.14
C ARG A 867 15.59 -9.09 -27.36
N TYR A 868 14.68 -8.36 -27.98
CA TYR A 868 14.73 -6.89 -28.02
C TYR A 868 13.41 -6.29 -27.58
N THR A 869 13.43 -5.03 -27.18
CA THR A 869 12.23 -4.30 -26.76
C THR A 869 12.13 -2.96 -27.48
N VAL A 870 10.91 -2.46 -27.63
CA VAL A 870 10.62 -1.09 -28.06
C VAL A 870 9.61 -0.51 -27.09
N ILE A 871 9.87 0.71 -26.60
CA ILE A 871 8.95 1.47 -25.77
C ILE A 871 8.50 2.70 -26.57
N SER A 872 7.18 2.88 -26.72
CA SER A 872 6.57 4.06 -27.34
C SER A 872 6.90 5.36 -26.58
N ALA A 873 7.12 6.47 -27.29
CA ALA A 873 7.28 7.80 -26.70
C ALA A 873 6.06 8.22 -25.84
N ASN A 874 6.23 9.25 -25.02
CA ASN A 874 5.18 9.69 -24.08
C ASN A 874 4.19 10.70 -24.68
N ASP A 875 4.47 11.28 -25.87
CA ASP A 875 3.73 12.43 -26.38
C ASP A 875 2.64 12.10 -27.43
N ARG A 876 2.91 11.29 -28.46
CA ARG A 876 2.06 11.20 -29.67
C ARG A 876 2.03 9.85 -30.39
N ASP A 877 0.89 9.17 -30.28
CA ASP A 877 0.57 7.92 -30.97
C ASP A 877 0.88 7.84 -32.48
N PRO A 878 0.74 8.89 -33.33
CA PRO A 878 1.05 8.78 -34.76
C PRO A 878 2.55 8.65 -35.09
N ARG A 879 3.45 8.93 -34.15
CA ARG A 879 4.91 8.88 -34.38
C ARG A 879 5.56 7.56 -33.99
N ASP A 880 4.85 6.72 -33.24
CA ASP A 880 5.31 5.39 -32.85
C ASP A 880 5.80 4.59 -34.07
N PRO A 881 6.83 3.74 -33.92
CA PRO A 881 7.24 2.81 -34.98
C PRO A 881 6.10 1.81 -35.24
N LYS A 882 5.78 1.55 -36.51
CA LYS A 882 4.69 0.63 -36.91
C LYS A 882 5.20 -0.61 -37.64
N ASP A 883 6.14 -0.40 -38.57
CA ASP A 883 6.73 -1.44 -39.40
C ASP A 883 8.26 -1.30 -39.35
N TRP A 884 9.01 -2.39 -39.09
CA TRP A 884 10.47 -2.35 -39.01
C TRP A 884 11.15 -3.71 -39.23
N GLN A 885 12.46 -3.66 -39.47
CA GLN A 885 13.37 -4.81 -39.44
C GLN A 885 14.36 -4.64 -38.29
N PHE A 886 14.51 -5.68 -37.46
CA PHE A 886 15.57 -5.73 -36.45
C PHE A 886 16.75 -6.53 -37.02
N GLN A 887 17.95 -5.96 -36.96
CA GLN A 887 19.10 -6.40 -37.75
C GLN A 887 20.39 -6.48 -36.91
N GLY A 888 21.28 -7.40 -37.27
CA GLY A 888 22.63 -7.53 -36.70
C GLY A 888 23.72 -7.37 -37.75
N SER A 889 24.90 -6.89 -37.33
CA SER A 889 26.10 -6.77 -38.16
C SER A 889 27.39 -7.01 -37.36
N THR A 890 28.40 -7.57 -38.03
CA THR A 890 29.77 -7.74 -37.50
C THR A 890 30.69 -6.56 -37.83
N ASP A 891 30.36 -5.78 -38.87
CA ASP A 891 31.22 -4.72 -39.43
C ASP A 891 30.56 -3.32 -39.47
N GLY A 892 29.25 -3.22 -39.16
CA GLY A 892 28.47 -1.98 -39.15
C GLY A 892 27.90 -1.56 -40.53
N SER A 893 28.25 -2.28 -41.59
CA SER A 893 27.92 -1.99 -43.00
C SER A 893 27.13 -3.10 -43.69
N THR A 894 27.42 -4.37 -43.39
CA THR A 894 26.75 -5.57 -43.89
C THR A 894 25.72 -6.03 -42.86
N TRP A 895 24.43 -5.97 -43.18
CA TRP A 895 23.35 -6.17 -42.20
C TRP A 895 22.51 -7.42 -42.51
N THR A 896 22.35 -8.28 -41.50
CA THR A 896 21.46 -9.45 -41.53
C THR A 896 20.18 -9.13 -40.77
N THR A 897 19.02 -9.26 -41.40
CA THR A 897 17.72 -9.13 -40.71
C THR A 897 17.46 -10.38 -39.87
N LEU A 898 17.21 -10.18 -38.58
CA LEU A 898 17.01 -11.24 -37.57
C LEU A 898 15.54 -11.38 -37.16
N ASP A 899 14.76 -10.31 -37.30
CA ASP A 899 13.31 -10.28 -37.10
C ASP A 899 12.67 -9.16 -37.96
N THR A 900 11.38 -9.27 -38.27
CA THR A 900 10.62 -8.27 -39.03
C THR A 900 9.23 -8.14 -38.44
N GLN A 901 8.84 -6.91 -38.09
CA GLN A 901 7.57 -6.58 -37.47
C GLN A 901 6.74 -5.66 -38.36
N SER A 902 5.41 -5.80 -38.31
CA SER A 902 4.50 -4.98 -39.09
C SER A 902 3.16 -4.77 -38.40
N ASN A 903 2.52 -3.64 -38.67
CA ASN A 903 1.26 -3.16 -38.11
C ASN A 903 1.25 -3.13 -36.57
N GLN A 904 2.39 -2.77 -35.99
CA GLN A 904 2.57 -2.71 -34.54
C GLN A 904 1.90 -1.47 -33.93
N VAL A 905 0.85 -1.68 -33.13
CA VAL A 905 0.11 -0.59 -32.44
C VAL A 905 0.47 -0.52 -30.96
N PHE A 906 0.83 0.66 -30.46
CA PHE A 906 1.09 0.91 -29.03
C PHE A 906 -0.15 1.54 -28.39
N ALA A 907 -1.06 0.69 -27.90
CA ALA A 907 -2.40 1.10 -27.42
C ALA A 907 -2.42 2.02 -26.17
N THR A 908 -1.27 2.34 -25.61
CA THR A 908 -1.05 3.30 -24.51
C THR A 908 0.35 3.89 -24.65
N ARG A 909 0.56 5.15 -24.23
CA ARG A 909 1.91 5.73 -24.09
C ARG A 909 2.78 4.90 -23.13
N LEU A 910 4.11 5.01 -23.27
CA LEU A 910 5.12 4.27 -22.49
C LEU A 910 4.94 2.73 -22.49
N LYS A 911 4.27 2.17 -23.50
CA LYS A 911 4.03 0.72 -23.58
C LYS A 911 5.28 0.02 -24.10
N LEU A 912 5.93 -0.76 -23.23
CA LEU A 912 6.92 -1.74 -23.67
C LEU A 912 6.25 -2.84 -24.52
N LYS A 913 6.93 -3.18 -25.62
CA LYS A 913 6.75 -4.45 -26.34
C LYS A 913 8.03 -5.25 -26.33
N THR A 914 7.90 -6.56 -26.26
CA THR A 914 9.00 -7.54 -26.23
C THR A 914 8.92 -8.44 -27.45
N TYR A 915 10.08 -8.68 -28.08
CA TYR A 915 10.23 -9.55 -29.25
C TYR A 915 11.35 -10.55 -28.99
N THR A 916 11.02 -11.85 -29.04
CA THR A 916 11.99 -12.93 -28.92
C THR A 916 12.52 -13.28 -30.31
N ILE A 917 13.84 -13.28 -30.48
CA ILE A 917 14.48 -13.56 -31.76
C ILE A 917 14.48 -15.08 -31.97
N ALA A 918 13.81 -15.56 -33.02
CA ALA A 918 13.61 -17.00 -33.24
C ALA A 918 14.92 -17.77 -33.48
N ASN A 919 15.91 -17.14 -34.13
CA ASN A 919 17.23 -17.71 -34.39
C ASN A 919 18.34 -16.71 -34.00
N PRO A 920 18.63 -16.52 -32.70
CA PRO A 920 19.57 -15.50 -32.28
C PRO A 920 21.01 -15.93 -32.52
N ALA A 921 21.77 -15.07 -33.19
CA ALA A 921 23.20 -15.21 -33.49
C ALA A 921 23.97 -14.00 -32.94
N SER A 922 25.29 -14.14 -32.79
CA SER A 922 26.11 -13.13 -32.11
C SER A 922 26.61 -12.05 -33.08
N TYR A 923 26.46 -10.78 -32.70
CA TYR A 923 26.87 -9.61 -33.49
C TYR A 923 27.48 -8.54 -32.59
N ARG A 924 28.20 -7.59 -33.18
CA ARG A 924 28.73 -6.40 -32.50
C ARG A 924 27.80 -5.20 -32.61
N TYR A 925 27.17 -5.05 -33.77
CA TYR A 925 26.24 -3.98 -34.08
C TYR A 925 24.83 -4.53 -34.17
N TYR A 926 23.87 -3.84 -33.56
CA TYR A 926 22.44 -4.13 -33.68
C TYR A 926 21.68 -2.87 -34.09
N ARG A 927 20.63 -3.03 -34.90
CA ARG A 927 19.88 -1.91 -35.50
C ARG A 927 18.39 -2.18 -35.58
N LEU A 928 17.59 -1.19 -35.19
CA LEU A 928 16.17 -1.09 -35.49
C LEU A 928 16.02 -0.22 -36.75
N ASN A 929 15.66 -0.84 -37.88
CA ASN A 929 15.45 -0.15 -39.14
C ASN A 929 13.94 0.02 -39.39
N ILE A 930 13.41 1.18 -39.00
CA ILE A 930 11.99 1.53 -39.05
C ILE A 930 11.61 1.91 -40.48
N THR A 931 10.71 1.13 -41.07
CA THR A 931 10.25 1.31 -42.45
C THR A 931 8.95 2.11 -42.55
N ALA A 932 8.18 2.20 -41.46
CA ALA A 932 7.06 3.15 -41.34
C ALA A 932 6.73 3.45 -39.86
N ASN A 933 6.28 4.68 -39.62
CA ASN A 933 5.62 5.10 -38.37
C ASN A 933 4.11 4.85 -38.40
N ASN A 934 3.42 5.30 -37.34
CA ASN A 934 1.98 5.14 -37.15
C ASN A 934 1.11 6.30 -37.73
N GLY A 935 1.67 7.13 -38.62
CA GLY A 935 0.91 8.11 -39.41
C GLY A 935 1.24 9.61 -39.24
N ASP A 936 2.22 10.01 -38.44
CA ASP A 936 2.77 11.38 -38.49
C ASP A 936 3.46 11.59 -39.86
N SER A 937 3.30 12.76 -40.48
CA SER A 937 3.83 13.03 -41.83
C SER A 937 5.30 13.47 -41.85
N THR A 938 5.89 13.73 -40.68
CA THR A 938 7.15 14.47 -40.54
C THR A 938 8.12 13.82 -39.57
N PHE A 939 7.61 13.13 -38.54
CA PHE A 939 8.43 12.63 -37.43
C PHE A 939 8.21 11.15 -37.09
N THR A 940 9.22 10.53 -36.52
CA THR A 940 9.18 9.22 -35.86
C THR A 940 9.93 9.33 -34.56
N ASP A 941 9.44 8.70 -33.50
CA ASP A 941 10.10 8.66 -32.19
C ASP A 941 9.91 7.32 -31.49
N LEU A 942 10.71 7.10 -30.44
CA LEU A 942 10.50 6.05 -29.44
C LEU A 942 11.27 6.41 -28.17
N ALA A 943 10.77 5.93 -27.03
CA ALA A 943 11.38 6.19 -25.74
C ALA A 943 12.67 5.38 -25.55
N GLU A 944 12.64 4.06 -25.79
CA GLU A 944 13.75 3.15 -25.49
C GLU A 944 13.78 1.93 -26.43
N PHE A 945 14.98 1.49 -26.82
CA PHE A 945 15.25 0.32 -27.66
C PHE A 945 16.24 -0.62 -26.96
N GLY A 946 15.71 -1.49 -26.09
CA GLY A 946 16.51 -2.40 -25.28
C GLY A 946 17.00 -3.63 -26.06
N LEU A 947 18.27 -3.99 -25.86
CA LEU A 947 18.89 -5.20 -26.41
C LEU A 947 19.15 -6.19 -25.26
N PHE A 948 18.52 -7.35 -25.27
CA PHE A 948 18.54 -8.26 -24.12
C PHE A 948 19.24 -9.60 -24.41
N ALA A 949 20.12 -9.98 -23.50
CA ALA A 949 20.77 -11.29 -23.46
C ALA A 949 20.58 -11.94 -22.07
N SER A 950 20.51 -13.28 -22.06
CA SER A 950 20.51 -14.07 -20.84
C SER A 950 21.87 -13.99 -20.15
N LYS A 951 21.92 -13.56 -18.88
CA LYS A 951 23.14 -13.54 -18.06
C LYS A 951 22.89 -14.27 -16.72
N PRO A 952 23.79 -15.18 -16.28
CA PRO A 952 23.80 -15.71 -14.91
C PRO A 952 24.31 -14.70 -13.88
#